data_AF-A0A1I0EC30-F1
#
_entry.id   AF-A0A1I0EC30-F1
#
_cell.length_a   1.000
_cell.length_b   1.000
_cell.length_c   1.000
_cell.angle_alpha   90.00
_cell.angle_beta   90.00
_cell.angle_gamma   90.00
#
_symmetry.space_group_name_H-M   'P 1'
#
loop_
_entity.id
_entity.type
_entity.pdbx_description
1 polymer ?
#
loop_
_entity_poly.entity_id
_entity_poly.type
_entity_poly.pdbx_seq_one_letter_code
_entity_poly.pdbx_strand_id
1 'polypeptide(L)'
;MTEIKLSLNPKATESTDAKSRIKDAEKRKASANETMDEAWARILSMKLSDKDRRLVKLAQQAFNDGNIGRLKDGKFSKIEAVQMGRQVDEENKRVMREERMQDTLANKPSNYFVITDDSDLPAMVERLRQEVRQQQDDDWFRKVFRLFNDTHIRKKLTSRGVDLPEITSFTEWDTETSGTDTMIDMSGGYSFWLPILNEGYYVAYGHLTDDPQCSRSAALGAIRKFIEHPSQAKAFHNTPFDYSMFLNDGMNPKGFRYDSLDAQFILNEHEESNGLKPLTTKYKSLIGTEHLDDYTFEDLFGNGSPMVYPPEVVGIYAIKDVEKGWLLTKWQIEMMLAKDDLYKPYFEIRQYLYEVNTTIERTGFVVNTERLAELEAEYEPKLQEAINAITETYGINDEFLRKMDRKINANKIDKWCESQRKRIVRKKEQIEKKRSKIAELQSEAKTHLKSYQNERDMLEKYERELSELDEPTIDNAPIFTEEFNLNSNDHLAYLIYDVLKIEDKTKLFDKKKERSTSKDVLELYFKEEESLKPLSEYSKLSTLLGTFIKKIPKAFDYDGRVHTSLSTVSTGRYGSKGYTGKPNELWRNNIDDNNFLDHMAVLVEAEKKSKKGTNLQNIPSRTEEGQKVRMAFEPPKYHTFFGSDLSSIEPRIQAHRMATEFDDEIFAEMYRKGLDPYVEFAAILFDVPKEVCTEAYYKSVKGTDKAVPAYRKAMKQMFLAIGYGQAFDMFYKGVIPFGVGEEQAQVAYDKFDEILPGFKGMVEATFEHLRKHGWTATIFGQKRRFPGYVEKYKRLCTLMKLAGISDKNDPELGKKANRLRRKGSKDSDLVGEFWDLMRFTGGCERAAFNHTIQGSGANILQMCMIRAYYECTLGRGWEFSLTLHDELKFAVPNEQVTKESAELLDDIMKNTYNLVLPLDCDTVIEPRWMEEYSPDEWFSNK
;
A
#
# COMPACT_ATOMS: atom_id res chain seq x y z
N MET A 1 7.00 37.98 -23.68
CA MET A 1 6.03 37.17 -24.44
C MET A 1 6.79 36.19 -25.30
N THR A 2 6.97 34.98 -24.77
CA THR A 2 7.33 33.78 -25.51
C THR A 2 6.60 32.67 -24.77
N GLU A 3 5.54 32.16 -25.39
CA GLU A 3 4.55 31.26 -24.79
C GLU A 3 5.18 29.94 -24.36
N ILE A 4 5.04 29.60 -23.08
CA ILE A 4 5.15 28.23 -22.60
C ILE A 4 3.90 27.49 -23.08
N LYS A 5 4.03 26.64 -24.10
CA LYS A 5 2.97 25.73 -24.54
C LYS A 5 2.87 24.53 -23.60
N LEU A 6 2.05 24.68 -22.56
CA LEU A 6 1.42 23.56 -21.88
C LEU A 6 0.03 23.37 -22.50
N SER A 7 -0.25 22.24 -23.14
CA SER A 7 -1.66 21.84 -23.31
C SER A 7 -1.91 20.36 -23.48
N LEU A 8 -3.03 19.99 -22.82
CA LEU A 8 -3.81 18.77 -22.88
C LEU A 8 -4.24 18.42 -24.30
N ASN A 9 -4.49 17.13 -24.51
CA ASN A 9 -4.78 16.51 -25.80
C ASN A 9 -6.30 16.41 -26.05
N PRO A 10 -6.88 17.12 -27.06
CA PRO A 10 -8.15 16.75 -27.63
C PRO A 10 -7.95 16.09 -29.00
N LYS A 11 -8.55 14.91 -29.15
CA LYS A 11 -8.71 14.21 -30.43
C LYS A 11 -9.31 15.16 -31.48
N ALA A 12 -8.69 15.21 -32.66
CA ALA A 12 -9.29 15.79 -33.85
C ALA A 12 -9.38 14.73 -34.96
N THR A 13 -10.60 14.59 -35.47
CA THR A 13 -11.05 13.80 -36.61
C THR A 13 -10.86 14.57 -37.93
N GLU A 14 -10.46 13.79 -38.95
CA GLU A 14 -10.71 13.93 -40.40
C GLU A 14 -10.23 15.15 -41.21
N SER A 15 -9.40 14.90 -42.24
CA SER A 15 -9.85 15.04 -43.63
C SER A 15 -8.97 14.27 -44.64
N THR A 16 -9.68 13.46 -45.43
CA THR A 16 -9.42 12.74 -46.69
C THR A 16 -8.31 13.19 -47.65
N ASP A 17 -7.43 12.25 -48.04
CA ASP A 17 -6.57 12.33 -49.23
C ASP A 17 -6.94 11.23 -50.25
N ALA A 18 -7.20 11.65 -51.50
CA ALA A 18 -7.76 10.85 -52.59
C ALA A 18 -6.84 9.71 -53.10
N LYS A 19 -5.56 9.70 -52.71
CA LYS A 19 -4.63 8.58 -52.96
C LYS A 19 -4.84 7.39 -52.02
N SER A 20 -5.46 7.60 -50.85
CA SER A 20 -5.87 6.50 -49.96
C SER A 20 -6.99 5.66 -50.58
N ARG A 21 -7.93 6.30 -51.28
CA ARG A 21 -9.08 5.66 -51.93
C ARG A 21 -8.69 4.63 -53.00
N ILE A 22 -7.57 4.82 -53.71
CA ILE A 22 -7.11 3.89 -54.77
C ILE A 22 -6.35 2.71 -54.17
N LYS A 23 -5.52 2.94 -53.13
CA LYS A 23 -4.87 1.86 -52.36
C LYS A 23 -5.87 1.05 -51.55
N ASP A 24 -6.94 1.70 -51.08
CA ASP A 24 -8.07 1.05 -50.44
C ASP A 24 -8.92 0.28 -51.46
N ALA A 25 -9.04 0.72 -52.72
CA ALA A 25 -9.69 -0.04 -53.79
C ALA A 25 -8.89 -1.30 -54.21
N GLU A 26 -7.55 -1.22 -54.24
CA GLU A 26 -6.68 -2.39 -54.50
C GLU A 26 -6.65 -3.37 -53.33
N LYS A 27 -6.62 -2.87 -52.08
CA LYS A 27 -6.83 -3.72 -50.88
C LYS A 27 -8.22 -4.34 -50.83
N ARG A 28 -9.27 -3.62 -51.26
CA ARG A 28 -10.65 -4.12 -51.38
C ARG A 28 -10.76 -5.29 -52.36
N LYS A 29 -9.98 -5.29 -53.44
CA LYS A 29 -9.93 -6.39 -54.42
C LYS A 29 -9.20 -7.64 -53.90
N ALA A 30 -8.14 -7.48 -53.10
CA ALA A 30 -7.46 -8.62 -52.46
C ALA A 30 -8.25 -9.16 -51.25
N SER A 31 -9.04 -8.33 -50.57
CA SER A 31 -9.90 -8.74 -49.45
C SER A 31 -11.22 -9.39 -49.88
N ALA A 32 -11.55 -9.43 -51.18
CA ALA A 32 -12.79 -10.03 -51.66
C ALA A 32 -12.75 -11.57 -51.72
N ASN A 33 -11.57 -12.19 -51.62
CA ASN A 33 -11.39 -13.64 -51.78
C ASN A 33 -10.78 -14.35 -50.56
N GLU A 34 -10.58 -13.67 -49.42
CA GLU A 34 -10.13 -14.34 -48.20
C GLU A 34 -11.31 -15.11 -47.59
N THR A 35 -11.20 -16.44 -47.54
CA THR A 35 -12.15 -17.29 -46.83
C THR A 35 -12.08 -17.03 -45.33
N MET A 36 -13.13 -17.38 -44.58
CA MET A 36 -13.13 -17.15 -43.14
C MET A 36 -12.03 -17.95 -42.43
N ASP A 37 -11.73 -19.16 -42.90
CA ASP A 37 -10.65 -19.99 -42.38
C ASP A 37 -9.27 -19.35 -42.58
N GLU A 38 -9.03 -18.77 -43.74
CA GLU A 38 -7.81 -18.00 -44.03
C GLU A 38 -7.73 -16.75 -43.14
N ALA A 39 -8.85 -16.07 -42.90
CA ALA A 39 -8.90 -14.89 -42.02
C ALA A 39 -8.59 -15.26 -40.55
N TRP A 40 -9.14 -16.37 -40.04
CA TRP A 40 -8.82 -16.88 -38.70
C TRP A 40 -7.35 -17.30 -38.57
N ALA A 41 -6.83 -18.05 -39.54
CA ALA A 41 -5.43 -18.48 -39.57
C ALA A 41 -4.47 -17.27 -39.61
N ARG A 42 -4.80 -16.24 -40.39
CA ARG A 42 -4.07 -14.97 -40.41
C ARG A 42 -4.11 -14.26 -39.06
N ILE A 43 -5.26 -14.20 -38.38
CA ILE A 43 -5.36 -13.51 -37.08
C ILE A 43 -4.58 -14.27 -36.00
N LEU A 44 -4.66 -15.61 -35.95
CA LEU A 44 -3.97 -16.43 -34.96
C LEU A 44 -2.43 -16.43 -35.11
N SER A 45 -1.93 -16.14 -36.31
CA SER A 45 -0.51 -15.95 -36.61
C SER A 45 0.00 -14.52 -36.31
N MET A 46 -0.89 -13.57 -35.99
CA MET A 46 -0.48 -12.24 -35.51
C MET A 46 0.06 -12.28 -34.07
N LYS A 47 0.74 -11.20 -33.68
CA LYS A 47 1.12 -10.97 -32.27
C LYS A 47 -0.14 -10.75 -31.42
N LEU A 48 -0.43 -11.73 -30.55
CA LEU A 48 -1.56 -11.75 -29.61
C LEU A 48 -1.00 -11.86 -28.19
N SER A 49 -1.62 -11.15 -27.24
CA SER A 49 -1.44 -11.49 -25.82
C SER A 49 -2.08 -12.85 -25.53
N ASP A 50 -1.75 -13.50 -24.42
CA ASP A 50 -2.37 -14.78 -24.06
C ASP A 50 -3.89 -14.66 -23.91
N LYS A 51 -4.36 -13.54 -23.36
CA LYS A 51 -5.79 -13.18 -23.27
C LYS A 51 -6.43 -13.01 -24.65
N ASP A 52 -5.83 -12.22 -25.53
CA ASP A 52 -6.36 -12.03 -26.89
C ASP A 52 -6.41 -13.37 -27.64
N ARG A 53 -5.38 -14.21 -27.48
CA ARG A 53 -5.33 -15.53 -28.11
C ARG A 53 -6.44 -16.44 -27.63
N ARG A 54 -6.73 -16.47 -26.32
CA ARG A 54 -7.87 -17.22 -25.75
C ARG A 54 -9.19 -16.72 -26.33
N LEU A 55 -9.42 -15.41 -26.35
CA LEU A 55 -10.66 -14.82 -26.87
C LEU A 55 -10.85 -15.10 -28.36
N VAL A 56 -9.80 -14.97 -29.18
CA VAL A 56 -9.87 -15.26 -30.62
C VAL A 56 -10.19 -16.75 -30.86
N LYS A 57 -9.59 -17.67 -30.09
CA LYS A 57 -9.91 -19.10 -30.20
C LYS A 57 -11.36 -19.40 -29.80
N LEU A 58 -11.85 -18.79 -28.72
CA LEU A 58 -13.23 -18.94 -28.27
C LEU A 58 -14.21 -18.42 -29.35
N ALA A 59 -13.91 -17.26 -29.94
CA ALA A 59 -14.67 -16.69 -31.04
C ALA A 59 -14.68 -17.61 -32.27
N GLN A 60 -13.54 -18.19 -32.63
CA GLN A 60 -13.44 -19.11 -33.77
C GLN A 60 -14.28 -20.36 -33.57
N GLN A 61 -14.21 -20.96 -32.38
CA GLN A 61 -15.02 -22.13 -32.05
C GLN A 61 -16.52 -21.80 -32.12
N ALA A 62 -16.96 -20.75 -31.43
CA ALA A 62 -18.36 -20.34 -31.46
C ALA A 62 -18.84 -19.94 -32.87
N PHE A 63 -17.97 -19.36 -33.70
CA PHE A 63 -18.28 -19.05 -35.09
C PHE A 63 -18.47 -20.32 -35.92
N ASN A 64 -17.60 -21.32 -35.74
CA ASN A 64 -17.71 -22.61 -36.42
C ASN A 64 -18.95 -23.40 -35.99
N ASP A 65 -19.32 -23.29 -34.72
CA ASP A 65 -20.53 -23.91 -34.16
C ASP A 65 -21.82 -23.17 -34.55
N GLY A 66 -21.71 -22.03 -35.24
CA GLY A 66 -22.86 -21.21 -35.67
C GLY A 66 -23.46 -20.33 -34.57
N ASN A 67 -22.81 -20.23 -33.40
CA ASN A 67 -23.30 -19.51 -32.23
C ASN A 67 -22.99 -17.99 -32.27
N ILE A 68 -22.10 -17.55 -33.14
CA ILE A 68 -21.81 -16.11 -33.34
C ILE A 68 -21.50 -15.79 -34.79
N GLY A 69 -22.08 -14.69 -35.29
CA GLY A 69 -21.84 -14.16 -36.62
C GLY A 69 -20.78 -13.06 -36.66
N ARG A 70 -20.45 -12.61 -37.87
CA ARG A 70 -19.63 -11.41 -38.11
C ARG A 70 -20.30 -10.19 -37.44
N LEU A 71 -19.51 -9.33 -36.79
CA LEU A 71 -20.04 -8.13 -36.12
C LEU A 71 -20.13 -6.92 -37.04
N LYS A 72 -19.32 -6.88 -38.08
CA LYS A 72 -19.25 -5.76 -39.03
C LYS A 72 -19.10 -6.30 -40.44
N ASP A 73 -19.56 -5.54 -41.42
CA ASP A 73 -19.27 -5.82 -42.82
C ASP A 73 -17.83 -5.40 -43.19
N GLY A 74 -17.19 -6.10 -44.14
CA GLY A 74 -15.84 -5.79 -44.62
C GLY A 74 -14.77 -6.83 -44.25
N LYS A 75 -13.52 -6.40 -44.05
CA LYS A 75 -12.39 -7.32 -43.77
C LYS A 75 -12.36 -7.74 -42.30
N PHE A 76 -12.36 -9.06 -42.07
CA PHE A 76 -12.29 -9.62 -40.72
C PHE A 76 -10.95 -9.29 -40.02
N SER A 77 -11.04 -8.57 -38.90
CA SER A 77 -9.88 -7.99 -38.21
C SER A 77 -9.60 -8.66 -36.87
N LYS A 78 -8.34 -8.53 -36.37
CA LYS A 78 -7.99 -8.97 -35.01
C LYS A 78 -8.91 -8.33 -33.95
N ILE A 79 -9.23 -7.04 -34.11
CA ILE A 79 -10.08 -6.31 -33.15
C ILE A 79 -11.49 -6.91 -33.13
N GLU A 80 -12.05 -7.21 -34.31
CA GLU A 80 -13.36 -7.85 -34.46
C GLU A 80 -13.36 -9.26 -33.86
N ALA A 81 -12.35 -10.08 -34.15
CA ALA A 81 -12.22 -11.43 -33.58
C ALA A 81 -12.10 -11.42 -32.05
N VAL A 82 -11.33 -10.48 -31.49
CA VAL A 82 -11.23 -10.30 -30.02
C VAL A 82 -12.57 -9.83 -29.45
N GLN A 83 -13.28 -8.93 -30.13
CA GLN A 83 -14.58 -8.43 -29.71
C GLN A 83 -15.66 -9.52 -29.74
N MET A 84 -15.71 -10.35 -30.79
CA MET A 84 -16.53 -11.56 -30.85
C MET A 84 -16.22 -12.49 -29.68
N GLY A 85 -14.93 -12.72 -29.41
CA GLY A 85 -14.50 -13.56 -28.30
C GLY A 85 -14.95 -13.03 -26.94
N ARG A 86 -14.99 -11.71 -26.76
CA ARG A 86 -15.53 -11.09 -25.53
C ARG A 86 -17.03 -11.32 -25.41
N GLN A 87 -17.81 -11.14 -26.48
CA GLN A 87 -19.25 -11.39 -26.46
C GLN A 87 -19.56 -12.84 -26.11
N VAL A 88 -18.83 -13.80 -26.69
CA VAL A 88 -19.00 -15.23 -26.36
C VAL A 88 -18.56 -15.53 -24.92
N ASP A 89 -17.45 -14.96 -24.46
CA ASP A 89 -16.99 -15.15 -23.07
C ASP A 89 -17.97 -14.56 -22.04
N GLU A 90 -18.55 -13.39 -22.35
CA GLU A 90 -19.59 -12.75 -21.54
C GLU A 90 -20.89 -13.55 -21.52
N GLU A 91 -21.33 -14.07 -22.67
CA GLU A 91 -22.49 -14.95 -22.79
C GLU A 91 -22.30 -16.26 -22.02
N ASN A 92 -21.17 -16.94 -22.21
CA ASN A 92 -20.84 -18.17 -21.48
C ASN A 92 -20.81 -17.92 -19.97
N LYS A 93 -20.25 -16.79 -19.52
CA LYS A 93 -20.26 -16.40 -18.10
C LYS A 93 -21.68 -16.13 -17.62
N ARG A 94 -22.55 -15.52 -18.44
CA ARG A 94 -23.95 -15.30 -18.08
C ARG A 94 -24.67 -16.63 -17.88
N VAL A 95 -24.57 -17.55 -18.83
CA VAL A 95 -25.18 -18.89 -18.73
C VAL A 95 -24.65 -19.64 -17.50
N MET A 96 -23.34 -19.65 -17.27
CA MET A 96 -22.75 -20.27 -16.08
C MET A 96 -23.24 -19.63 -14.76
N ARG A 97 -23.42 -18.31 -14.72
CA ARG A 97 -23.98 -17.61 -13.54
C ARG A 97 -25.43 -18.03 -13.30
N GLU A 98 -26.24 -18.06 -14.34
CA GLU A 98 -27.64 -18.52 -14.27
C GLU A 98 -27.70 -19.96 -13.74
N GLU A 99 -26.89 -20.88 -14.27
CA GLU A 99 -26.81 -22.26 -13.79
C GLU A 99 -26.41 -22.35 -12.30
N ARG A 100 -25.39 -21.59 -11.87
CA ARG A 100 -24.94 -21.56 -10.47
C ARG A 100 -25.97 -20.94 -9.52
N MET A 101 -26.69 -19.92 -9.97
CA MET A 101 -27.80 -19.34 -9.20
C MET A 101 -28.93 -20.35 -9.04
N GLN A 102 -29.29 -21.09 -10.10
CA GLN A 102 -30.28 -22.16 -10.01
C GLN A 102 -29.83 -23.30 -9.09
N ASP A 103 -28.57 -23.69 -9.16
CA ASP A 103 -27.98 -24.68 -8.24
C ASP A 103 -28.02 -24.20 -6.78
N THR A 104 -27.71 -22.92 -6.54
CA THR A 104 -27.77 -22.30 -5.21
C THR A 104 -29.18 -22.33 -4.63
N LEU A 105 -30.20 -22.03 -5.45
CA LEU A 105 -31.61 -22.08 -5.06
C LEU A 105 -32.07 -23.52 -4.81
N ALA A 106 -31.71 -24.46 -5.69
CA ALA A 106 -32.11 -25.87 -5.59
C ALA A 106 -31.52 -26.55 -4.35
N ASN A 107 -30.33 -26.14 -3.92
CA ASN A 107 -29.60 -26.72 -2.80
C ASN A 107 -29.66 -25.86 -1.52
N LYS A 108 -30.67 -24.98 -1.37
CA LYS A 108 -30.87 -24.19 -0.15
C LYS A 108 -31.02 -25.11 1.09
N PRO A 109 -30.15 -25.00 2.11
CA PRO A 109 -30.29 -25.78 3.33
C PRO A 109 -31.55 -25.40 4.13
N SER A 110 -32.15 -26.36 4.86
CA SER A 110 -33.38 -26.11 5.62
C SER A 110 -33.21 -25.19 6.83
N ASN A 111 -31.99 -25.00 7.30
CA ASN A 111 -31.61 -24.13 8.39
C ASN A 111 -31.22 -22.71 7.92
N TYR A 112 -31.46 -22.38 6.65
CA TYR A 112 -31.22 -21.06 6.07
C TYR A 112 -32.53 -20.32 5.90
N PHE A 113 -32.64 -19.18 6.57
CA PHE A 113 -33.85 -18.38 6.62
C PHE A 113 -33.60 -17.02 5.95
N VAL A 114 -34.24 -16.81 4.80
CA VAL A 114 -34.25 -15.51 4.12
C VAL A 114 -35.54 -14.80 4.52
N ILE A 115 -35.39 -13.66 5.18
CA ILE A 115 -36.48 -12.87 5.76
C ILE A 115 -36.77 -11.68 4.86
N THR A 116 -37.99 -11.65 4.33
CA THR A 116 -38.49 -10.64 3.39
C THR A 116 -39.79 -9.98 3.84
N ASP A 117 -40.31 -10.35 5.01
CA ASP A 117 -41.54 -9.80 5.59
C ASP A 117 -41.28 -9.34 7.03
N ASP A 118 -41.73 -8.12 7.35
CA ASP A 118 -41.57 -7.51 8.67
C ASP A 118 -42.18 -8.36 9.80
N SER A 119 -43.22 -9.15 9.50
CA SER A 119 -43.92 -10.00 10.47
C SER A 119 -43.08 -11.19 10.96
N ASP A 120 -42.02 -11.57 10.24
CA ASP A 120 -41.12 -12.66 10.61
C ASP A 120 -39.96 -12.19 11.51
N LEU A 121 -39.68 -10.88 11.55
CA LEU A 121 -38.58 -10.30 12.34
C LEU A 121 -38.67 -10.62 13.85
N PRO A 122 -39.83 -10.57 14.53
CA PRO A 122 -39.92 -10.91 15.95
C PRO A 122 -39.52 -12.36 16.26
N ALA A 123 -39.87 -13.31 15.37
CA ALA A 123 -39.52 -14.71 15.55
C ALA A 123 -38.00 -14.91 15.40
N MET A 124 -37.40 -14.29 14.39
CA MET A 124 -35.95 -14.27 14.19
C MET A 124 -35.21 -13.70 15.42
N VAL A 125 -35.67 -12.56 15.96
CA VAL A 125 -35.05 -11.94 17.14
C VAL A 125 -35.12 -12.86 18.37
N GLU A 126 -36.20 -13.64 18.53
CA GLU A 126 -36.28 -14.61 19.62
C GLU A 126 -35.28 -15.76 19.47
N ARG A 127 -35.02 -16.22 18.23
CA ARG A 127 -33.96 -17.20 17.95
C ARG A 127 -32.58 -16.65 18.32
N LEU A 128 -32.28 -15.41 17.96
CA LEU A 128 -31.05 -14.74 18.37
C LEU A 128 -30.92 -14.64 19.90
N ARG A 129 -32.00 -14.32 20.62
CA ARG A 129 -31.98 -14.31 22.10
C ARG A 129 -31.79 -15.70 22.69
N GLN A 130 -32.39 -16.71 22.07
CA GLN A 130 -32.21 -18.09 22.48
C GLN A 130 -30.77 -18.57 22.28
N GLU A 131 -30.11 -18.18 21.20
CA GLU A 131 -28.67 -18.42 20.98
C GLU A 131 -27.85 -17.82 22.12
N VAL A 132 -28.05 -16.53 22.43
CA VAL A 132 -27.35 -15.84 23.52
C VAL A 132 -27.50 -16.58 24.84
N ARG A 133 -28.72 -17.02 25.19
CA ARG A 133 -28.96 -17.78 26.43
C ARG A 133 -28.22 -19.12 26.42
N GLN A 134 -28.22 -19.86 25.32
CA GLN A 134 -27.56 -21.16 25.25
C GLN A 134 -26.03 -21.06 25.26
N GLN A 135 -25.45 -20.03 24.65
CA GLN A 135 -24.00 -19.80 24.70
C GLN A 135 -23.47 -19.58 26.12
N GLN A 136 -24.31 -19.08 27.04
CA GLN A 136 -23.93 -18.91 28.45
C GLN A 136 -23.69 -20.24 29.17
N ASP A 137 -24.36 -21.31 28.73
CA ASP A 137 -24.26 -22.65 29.31
C ASP A 137 -23.26 -23.55 28.57
N ASP A 138 -22.75 -23.12 27.40
CA ASP A 138 -21.80 -23.89 26.60
C ASP A 138 -20.34 -23.70 27.06
N ASP A 139 -19.63 -24.82 27.23
CA ASP A 139 -18.25 -24.83 27.76
C ASP A 139 -17.23 -24.14 26.84
N TRP A 140 -17.39 -24.28 25.52
CA TRP A 140 -16.49 -23.67 24.55
C TRP A 140 -16.67 -22.15 24.55
N PHE A 141 -17.92 -21.68 24.51
CA PHE A 141 -18.22 -20.25 24.57
C PHE A 141 -17.76 -19.62 25.88
N ARG A 142 -17.99 -20.25 27.03
CA ARG A 142 -17.47 -19.76 28.32
C ARG A 142 -15.95 -19.66 28.36
N LYS A 143 -15.24 -20.57 27.68
CA LYS A 143 -13.78 -20.47 27.51
C LYS A 143 -13.41 -19.26 26.64
N VAL A 144 -14.10 -19.04 25.53
CA VAL A 144 -13.85 -17.91 24.63
C VAL A 144 -14.20 -16.56 25.27
N PHE A 145 -15.30 -16.46 26.01
CA PHE A 145 -15.67 -15.24 26.75
C PHE A 145 -14.59 -14.84 27.76
N ARG A 146 -13.94 -15.81 28.42
CA ARG A 146 -12.77 -15.51 29.27
C ARG A 146 -11.63 -14.87 28.50
N LEU A 147 -11.35 -15.29 27.26
CA LEU A 147 -10.33 -14.64 26.43
C LEU A 147 -10.68 -13.19 26.13
N PHE A 148 -11.95 -12.91 25.82
CA PHE A 148 -12.42 -11.55 25.60
C PHE A 148 -12.36 -10.67 26.85
N ASN A 149 -12.73 -11.23 28.01
CA ASN A 149 -12.98 -10.47 29.24
C ASN A 149 -11.76 -10.34 30.16
N ASP A 150 -10.83 -11.29 30.14
CA ASP A 150 -9.66 -11.33 31.03
C ASP A 150 -8.43 -10.67 30.40
N THR A 151 -8.56 -9.39 30.03
CA THR A 151 -7.48 -8.60 29.42
C THR A 151 -6.96 -7.53 30.39
N HIS A 152 -5.67 -7.19 30.28
CA HIS A 152 -5.06 -6.09 31.02
C HIS A 152 -5.75 -4.76 30.68
N ILE A 153 -6.02 -4.49 29.41
CA ILE A 153 -6.63 -3.23 29.00
C ILE A 153 -8.05 -3.04 29.56
N ARG A 154 -8.86 -4.11 29.63
CA ARG A 154 -10.19 -4.04 30.25
C ARG A 154 -10.09 -3.75 31.74
N LYS A 155 -9.23 -4.48 32.46
CA LYS A 155 -8.99 -4.24 33.90
C LYS A 155 -8.53 -2.80 34.15
N LYS A 156 -7.65 -2.27 33.28
CA LYS A 156 -7.20 -0.88 33.34
C LYS A 156 -8.37 0.07 33.16
N LEU A 157 -9.18 -0.07 32.11
CA LEU A 157 -10.37 0.76 31.87
C LEU A 157 -11.36 0.72 33.03
N THR A 158 -11.69 -0.47 33.55
CA THR A 158 -12.58 -0.62 34.71
C THR A 158 -12.02 0.09 35.94
N SER A 159 -10.70 0.01 36.20
CA SER A 159 -10.06 0.74 37.32
C SER A 159 -10.12 2.26 37.18
N ARG A 160 -10.36 2.77 35.97
CA ARG A 160 -10.53 4.18 35.64
C ARG A 160 -12.00 4.63 35.62
N GLY A 161 -12.93 3.74 35.98
CA GLY A 161 -14.37 4.03 35.97
C GLY A 161 -15.01 3.97 34.59
N VAL A 162 -14.32 3.42 33.57
CA VAL A 162 -14.92 3.15 32.27
C VAL A 162 -15.71 1.84 32.37
N ASP A 163 -17.02 1.94 32.17
CA ASP A 163 -17.93 0.78 32.13
C ASP A 163 -17.81 0.06 30.79
N LEU A 164 -17.04 -1.04 30.77
CA LEU A 164 -16.96 -1.96 29.66
C LEU A 164 -17.50 -3.34 30.11
N PRO A 165 -18.76 -3.64 29.78
CA PRO A 165 -19.40 -4.84 30.30
C PRO A 165 -18.80 -6.11 29.68
N GLU A 166 -18.95 -7.22 30.38
CA GLU A 166 -18.42 -8.50 29.94
C GLU A 166 -19.12 -8.99 28.67
N ILE A 167 -18.37 -9.65 27.80
CA ILE A 167 -18.89 -10.37 26.66
C ILE A 167 -19.70 -11.57 27.16
N THR A 168 -20.91 -11.69 26.62
CA THR A 168 -21.94 -12.69 26.98
C THR A 168 -22.49 -13.44 25.76
N SER A 169 -22.11 -13.05 24.55
CA SER A 169 -22.40 -13.82 23.35
C SER A 169 -21.35 -13.53 22.29
N PHE A 170 -21.28 -14.40 21.30
CA PHE A 170 -20.40 -14.27 20.17
C PHE A 170 -21.03 -14.90 18.92
N THR A 171 -21.27 -14.10 17.88
CA THR A 171 -21.90 -14.51 16.62
C THR A 171 -21.18 -13.90 15.41
N GLU A 172 -21.26 -14.57 14.25
CA GLU A 172 -20.71 -14.08 12.97
C GLU A 172 -21.79 -13.34 12.18
N TRP A 173 -21.40 -12.25 11.53
CA TRP A 173 -22.28 -11.34 10.79
C TRP A 173 -21.62 -10.91 9.48
N ASP A 174 -22.44 -10.44 8.55
CA ASP A 174 -22.01 -9.85 7.28
C ASP A 174 -23.05 -8.84 6.77
N THR A 175 -22.65 -7.91 5.92
CA THR A 175 -23.54 -6.94 5.26
C THR A 175 -23.46 -7.00 3.75
N GLU A 176 -24.63 -6.99 3.10
CA GLU A 176 -24.75 -6.89 1.64
C GLU A 176 -25.12 -5.45 1.29
N THR A 177 -24.40 -4.82 0.35
CA THR A 177 -24.37 -3.34 0.26
C THR A 177 -24.53 -2.80 -1.16
N SER A 178 -24.75 -1.49 -1.26
CA SER A 178 -24.78 -0.74 -2.53
C SER A 178 -23.41 -0.60 -3.21
N GLY A 179 -22.30 -1.00 -2.56
CA GLY A 179 -20.96 -0.82 -3.12
C GLY A 179 -19.82 -1.12 -2.15
N THR A 180 -18.74 -0.33 -2.22
CA THR A 180 -17.51 -0.57 -1.44
C THR A 180 -16.94 0.70 -0.81
N ASP A 181 -17.65 1.83 -0.92
CA ASP A 181 -17.25 3.09 -0.29
C ASP A 181 -17.73 3.12 1.16
N THR A 182 -16.80 2.89 2.10
CA THR A 182 -17.08 2.88 3.54
C THR A 182 -17.66 4.19 4.06
N MET A 183 -17.54 5.30 3.33
CA MET A 183 -18.00 6.62 3.79
C MET A 183 -19.46 6.90 3.44
N ILE A 184 -19.98 6.39 2.32
CA ILE A 184 -21.32 6.74 1.83
C ILE A 184 -22.18 5.57 1.36
N ASP A 185 -21.60 4.38 1.11
CA ASP A 185 -22.42 3.21 0.76
C ASP A 185 -23.23 2.72 1.96
N MET A 186 -24.36 2.08 1.67
CA MET A 186 -25.31 1.60 2.69
C MET A 186 -25.54 0.10 2.54
N SER A 187 -25.95 -0.54 3.62
CA SER A 187 -26.43 -1.92 3.58
C SER A 187 -27.84 -1.97 2.97
N GLY A 188 -28.12 -3.00 2.19
CA GLY A 188 -29.48 -3.39 1.78
C GLY A 188 -29.88 -4.79 2.25
N GLY A 189 -28.98 -5.45 2.97
CA GLY A 189 -29.29 -6.63 3.77
C GLY A 189 -28.18 -6.93 4.76
N TYR A 190 -28.50 -7.72 5.78
CA TYR A 190 -27.51 -8.26 6.71
C TYR A 190 -27.75 -9.75 6.91
N SER A 191 -26.68 -10.51 7.13
CA SER A 191 -26.75 -11.92 7.52
C SER A 191 -26.05 -12.17 8.85
N PHE A 192 -26.46 -13.24 9.53
CA PHE A 192 -25.77 -13.72 10.72
C PHE A 192 -25.96 -15.23 10.91
N TRP A 193 -24.99 -15.82 11.60
CA TRP A 193 -25.01 -17.24 11.97
C TRP A 193 -25.25 -17.40 13.47
N LEU A 194 -26.08 -18.37 13.85
CA LEU A 194 -26.35 -18.80 15.23
C LEU A 194 -25.67 -20.15 15.50
N PRO A 195 -24.47 -20.16 16.12
CA PRO A 195 -23.64 -21.35 16.24
C PRO A 195 -24.24 -22.56 16.96
N ILE A 196 -24.93 -22.36 18.07
CA ILE A 196 -25.51 -23.44 18.86
C ILE A 196 -26.80 -23.94 18.20
N LEU A 197 -27.64 -23.03 17.72
CA LEU A 197 -28.85 -23.37 17.00
C LEU A 197 -28.59 -23.97 15.62
N ASN A 198 -27.40 -23.73 15.06
CA ASN A 198 -27.01 -24.12 13.71
C ASN A 198 -27.97 -23.55 12.65
N GLU A 199 -28.28 -22.26 12.77
CA GLU A 199 -29.22 -21.54 11.91
C GLU A 199 -28.55 -20.30 11.32
N GLY A 200 -28.88 -20.01 10.07
CA GLY A 200 -28.40 -18.82 9.37
C GLY A 200 -29.55 -17.96 8.87
N TYR A 201 -29.40 -16.65 9.00
CA TYR A 201 -30.43 -15.68 8.64
C TYR A 201 -29.89 -14.64 7.67
N TYR A 202 -30.70 -14.23 6.71
CA TYR A 202 -30.49 -13.04 5.90
C TYR A 202 -31.76 -12.19 5.92
N VAL A 203 -31.64 -10.90 6.20
CA VAL A 203 -32.77 -9.97 6.19
C VAL A 203 -32.58 -9.00 5.04
N ALA A 204 -33.52 -9.02 4.08
CA ALA A 204 -33.48 -8.17 2.90
C ALA A 204 -34.34 -6.91 3.08
N TYR A 205 -33.81 -5.74 2.72
CA TYR A 205 -34.56 -4.46 2.78
C TYR A 205 -34.10 -3.39 1.78
N GLY A 206 -33.04 -3.63 0.99
CA GLY A 206 -32.50 -2.67 0.01
C GLY A 206 -32.28 -3.23 -1.40
N HIS A 207 -32.95 -4.33 -1.75
CA HIS A 207 -32.90 -4.89 -3.10
C HIS A 207 -33.70 -4.03 -4.08
N LEU A 208 -33.18 -3.87 -5.29
CA LEU A 208 -33.72 -3.06 -6.39
C LEU A 208 -34.53 -3.92 -7.38
N THR A 209 -35.08 -5.02 -6.89
CA THR A 209 -35.96 -5.95 -7.59
C THR A 209 -37.41 -5.77 -7.14
N ASP A 210 -38.37 -6.27 -7.92
CA ASP A 210 -39.80 -6.25 -7.54
C ASP A 210 -40.17 -7.32 -6.48
N ASP A 211 -39.20 -8.15 -6.07
CA ASP A 211 -39.38 -9.17 -5.03
C ASP A 211 -39.70 -8.56 -3.65
N PRO A 212 -40.51 -9.23 -2.81
CA PRO A 212 -40.80 -8.79 -1.45
C PRO A 212 -39.54 -8.64 -0.60
N GLN A 213 -39.55 -7.65 0.29
CA GLN A 213 -38.48 -7.36 1.25
C GLN A 213 -39.03 -6.59 2.44
N CYS A 214 -38.30 -6.62 3.56
CA CYS A 214 -38.66 -5.89 4.77
C CYS A 214 -38.57 -4.38 4.55
N SER A 215 -39.27 -3.60 5.37
CA SER A 215 -38.97 -2.18 5.48
C SER A 215 -37.61 -1.98 6.16
N ARG A 216 -36.83 -0.99 5.72
CA ARG A 216 -35.50 -0.73 6.29
C ARG A 216 -35.58 -0.42 7.78
N SER A 217 -36.54 0.41 8.20
CA SER A 217 -36.69 0.78 9.61
C SER A 217 -37.03 -0.42 10.50
N ALA A 218 -37.89 -1.35 10.05
CA ALA A 218 -38.20 -2.56 10.78
C ALA A 218 -36.99 -3.52 10.83
N ALA A 219 -36.34 -3.74 9.69
CA ALA A 219 -35.19 -4.63 9.58
C ALA A 219 -34.03 -4.19 10.49
N LEU A 220 -33.62 -2.92 10.43
CA LEU A 220 -32.56 -2.40 11.30
C LEU A 220 -33.03 -2.30 12.76
N GLY A 221 -34.30 -1.96 12.98
CA GLY A 221 -34.92 -1.91 14.31
C GLY A 221 -34.89 -3.25 15.05
N ALA A 222 -35.06 -4.36 14.33
CA ALA A 222 -35.06 -5.71 14.88
C ALA A 222 -33.73 -6.07 15.58
N ILE A 223 -32.59 -5.68 14.98
CA ILE A 223 -31.24 -6.01 15.50
C ILE A 223 -30.56 -4.86 16.24
N ARG A 224 -31.13 -3.64 16.24
CA ARG A 224 -30.51 -2.45 16.85
C ARG A 224 -30.00 -2.68 18.26
N LYS A 225 -30.84 -3.26 19.12
CA LYS A 225 -30.46 -3.56 20.51
C LYS A 225 -29.30 -4.55 20.62
N PHE A 226 -29.13 -5.44 19.65
CA PHE A 226 -28.03 -6.39 19.65
C PHE A 226 -26.74 -5.75 19.12
N ILE A 227 -26.80 -5.12 17.94
CA ILE A 227 -25.66 -4.47 17.28
C ILE A 227 -25.07 -3.33 18.13
N GLU A 228 -25.90 -2.55 18.81
CA GLU A 228 -25.46 -1.41 19.63
C GLU A 228 -25.04 -1.82 21.06
N HIS A 229 -25.08 -3.11 21.42
CA HIS A 229 -24.76 -3.58 22.77
C HIS A 229 -23.33 -4.16 22.88
N PRO A 230 -22.45 -3.60 23.72
CA PRO A 230 -21.04 -3.99 23.79
C PRO A 230 -20.79 -5.41 24.34
N SER A 231 -21.67 -5.94 25.21
CA SER A 231 -21.58 -7.34 25.68
C SER A 231 -21.91 -8.41 24.65
N GLN A 232 -22.44 -8.03 23.50
CA GLN A 232 -22.71 -8.97 22.41
C GLN A 232 -21.52 -8.84 21.46
N ALA A 233 -20.58 -9.79 21.48
CA ALA A 233 -19.45 -9.75 20.56
C ALA A 233 -19.90 -10.16 19.17
N LYS A 234 -19.43 -9.43 18.16
CA LYS A 234 -19.67 -9.75 16.75
C LYS A 234 -18.35 -10.04 16.06
N ALA A 235 -18.35 -11.11 15.28
CA ALA A 235 -17.32 -11.46 14.33
C ALA A 235 -17.75 -11.07 12.91
N PHE A 236 -16.78 -10.62 12.12
CA PHE A 236 -16.92 -10.38 10.68
C PHE A 236 -15.64 -10.82 9.98
N HIS A 237 -15.66 -10.84 8.65
CA HIS A 237 -14.47 -10.92 7.83
C HIS A 237 -14.21 -9.57 7.14
N ASN A 238 -13.24 -8.78 7.64
CA ASN A 238 -13.04 -7.35 7.33
C ASN A 238 -13.98 -6.39 8.10
N THR A 239 -14.00 -6.52 9.43
CA THR A 239 -14.86 -5.79 10.36
C THR A 239 -14.95 -4.27 10.13
N PRO A 240 -13.87 -3.51 9.80
CA PRO A 240 -13.97 -2.08 9.54
C PRO A 240 -14.98 -1.69 8.44
N PHE A 241 -15.20 -2.57 7.46
CA PHE A 241 -16.15 -2.36 6.38
C PHE A 241 -17.59 -2.40 6.90
N ASP A 242 -18.00 -3.51 7.51
CA ASP A 242 -19.36 -3.69 8.03
C ASP A 242 -19.68 -2.72 9.17
N TYR A 243 -18.71 -2.43 10.03
CA TYR A 243 -18.84 -1.40 11.06
C TYR A 243 -19.17 -0.03 10.43
N SER A 244 -18.53 0.30 9.30
CA SER A 244 -18.84 1.51 8.55
C SER A 244 -20.23 1.49 7.92
N MET A 245 -20.72 0.34 7.45
CA MET A 245 -22.07 0.20 6.91
C MET A 245 -23.12 0.47 8.00
N PHE A 246 -22.98 -0.13 9.19
CA PHE A 246 -23.89 0.14 10.31
C PHE A 246 -23.86 1.60 10.77
N LEU A 247 -22.70 2.27 10.72
CA LEU A 247 -22.61 3.71 10.97
C LEU A 247 -23.36 4.52 9.90
N ASN A 248 -23.18 4.20 8.62
CA ASN A 248 -23.88 4.85 7.51
C ASN A 248 -25.40 4.62 7.59
N ASP A 249 -25.81 3.49 8.18
CA ASP A 249 -27.21 3.17 8.45
C ASP A 249 -27.81 3.91 9.65
N GLY A 250 -27.04 4.76 10.34
CA GLY A 250 -27.52 5.56 11.47
C GLY A 250 -27.68 4.73 12.76
N MET A 251 -26.87 3.67 12.90
CA MET A 251 -26.76 2.89 14.13
C MET A 251 -25.54 3.35 14.95
N ASN A 252 -25.49 2.95 16.21
CA ASN A 252 -24.32 3.13 17.08
C ASN A 252 -23.66 1.77 17.38
N PRO A 253 -23.06 1.11 16.38
CA PRO A 253 -22.52 -0.25 16.51
C PRO A 253 -21.46 -0.33 17.63
N LYS A 254 -21.52 -1.40 18.43
CA LYS A 254 -20.58 -1.69 19.51
C LYS A 254 -20.35 -3.19 19.64
N GLY A 255 -19.24 -3.59 20.25
CA GLY A 255 -18.93 -5.00 20.46
C GLY A 255 -18.44 -5.69 19.18
N PHE A 256 -17.81 -4.95 18.27
CA PHE A 256 -17.19 -5.50 17.07
C PHE A 256 -15.79 -5.99 17.45
N ARG A 257 -15.71 -7.24 17.94
CA ARG A 257 -14.54 -7.74 18.70
C ARG A 257 -13.72 -8.79 17.98
N TYR A 258 -14.17 -9.28 16.84
CA TYR A 258 -13.42 -10.27 16.09
C TYR A 258 -13.47 -9.99 14.58
N ASP A 259 -12.29 -9.88 13.98
CA ASP A 259 -12.09 -9.90 12.54
C ASP A 259 -11.30 -11.15 12.15
N SER A 260 -11.90 -12.05 11.38
CA SER A 260 -11.25 -13.28 10.92
C SER A 260 -10.16 -13.03 9.88
N LEU A 261 -10.21 -11.91 9.14
CA LEU A 261 -9.14 -11.49 8.24
C LEU A 261 -7.91 -11.06 9.05
N ASP A 262 -8.10 -10.27 10.11
CA ASP A 262 -7.00 -9.83 10.98
C ASP A 262 -6.42 -10.98 11.82
N ALA A 263 -7.27 -11.87 12.33
CA ALA A 263 -6.84 -13.07 13.05
C ALA A 263 -5.94 -13.96 12.17
N GLN A 264 -6.19 -13.99 10.85
CA GLN A 264 -5.33 -14.72 9.93
C GLN A 264 -3.91 -14.16 9.88
N PHE A 265 -3.72 -12.83 9.98
CA PHE A 265 -2.38 -12.24 10.05
C PHE A 265 -1.62 -12.61 11.33
N ILE A 266 -2.32 -12.82 12.46
CA ILE A 266 -1.70 -13.33 13.69
C ILE A 266 -1.23 -14.78 13.51
N LEU A 267 -2.08 -15.61 12.88
CA LEU A 267 -1.79 -17.02 12.62
C LEU A 267 -0.70 -17.22 11.57
N ASN A 268 -0.76 -16.49 10.46
CA ASN A 268 0.21 -16.54 9.37
C ASN A 268 0.13 -15.29 8.48
N GLU A 269 1.07 -14.36 8.67
CA GLU A 269 1.14 -13.12 7.88
C GLU A 269 1.67 -13.30 6.45
N HIS A 270 2.00 -14.54 6.04
CA HIS A 270 2.50 -14.89 4.69
C HIS A 270 1.48 -15.68 3.87
N GLU A 271 0.20 -15.66 4.23
CA GLU A 271 -0.83 -16.20 3.35
C GLU A 271 -0.84 -15.48 1.99
N GLU A 272 -1.08 -16.24 0.92
CA GLU A 272 -1.17 -15.69 -0.44
C GLU A 272 -2.39 -14.78 -0.60
N SER A 273 -3.47 -15.12 0.09
CA SER A 273 -4.69 -14.33 0.19
C SER A 273 -5.32 -14.53 1.55
N ASN A 274 -5.78 -13.44 2.16
CA ASN A 274 -6.54 -13.45 3.41
C ASN A 274 -8.04 -13.29 3.17
N GLY A 275 -8.52 -13.38 1.92
CA GLY A 275 -9.94 -13.37 1.65
C GLY A 275 -10.61 -14.65 2.15
N LEU A 276 -11.85 -14.53 2.65
CA LEU A 276 -12.61 -15.62 3.25
C LEU A 276 -12.61 -16.88 2.39
N LYS A 277 -12.99 -16.76 1.11
CA LYS A 277 -13.15 -17.89 0.19
C LYS A 277 -11.82 -18.59 -0.07
N PRO A 278 -10.73 -17.91 -0.49
CA PRO A 278 -9.40 -18.52 -0.58
C PRO A 278 -8.95 -19.26 0.68
N LEU A 279 -9.20 -18.69 1.88
CA LEU A 279 -8.84 -19.32 3.15
C LEU A 279 -9.67 -20.58 3.41
N THR A 280 -10.99 -20.49 3.26
CA THR A 280 -11.89 -21.63 3.52
C THR A 280 -11.70 -22.73 2.50
N THR A 281 -11.34 -22.43 1.26
CA THR A 281 -11.00 -23.43 0.25
C THR A 281 -9.65 -24.11 0.57
N LYS A 282 -8.63 -23.33 0.94
CA LYS A 282 -7.30 -23.86 1.28
C LYS A 282 -7.33 -24.77 2.52
N TYR A 283 -8.10 -24.37 3.54
CA TYR A 283 -8.18 -25.04 4.83
C TYR A 283 -9.47 -25.85 5.00
N LYS A 284 -10.19 -26.16 3.92
CA LYS A 284 -11.54 -26.75 3.91
C LYS A 284 -11.70 -27.96 4.84
N SER A 285 -10.75 -28.90 4.77
CA SER A 285 -10.77 -30.12 5.59
C SER A 285 -10.39 -29.93 7.05
N LEU A 286 -9.75 -28.82 7.41
CA LEU A 286 -9.40 -28.49 8.78
C LEU A 286 -10.50 -27.66 9.45
N ILE A 287 -11.20 -26.84 8.66
CA ILE A 287 -12.28 -25.97 9.12
C ILE A 287 -13.61 -26.73 9.17
N GLY A 288 -13.81 -27.73 8.32
CA GLY A 288 -15.05 -28.50 8.23
C GLY A 288 -16.07 -27.86 7.29
N THR A 289 -15.63 -27.26 6.19
CA THR A 289 -16.48 -26.58 5.19
C THR A 289 -16.70 -27.42 3.93
N GLU A 290 -16.48 -28.75 3.97
CA GLU A 290 -16.58 -29.63 2.80
C GLU A 290 -17.98 -29.62 2.14
N HIS A 291 -19.04 -29.39 2.93
CA HIS A 291 -20.42 -29.33 2.46
C HIS A 291 -20.76 -28.02 1.72
N LEU A 292 -19.91 -27.00 1.81
CA LEU A 292 -20.13 -25.70 1.20
C LEU A 292 -19.41 -25.61 -0.14
N ASP A 293 -20.09 -25.07 -1.15
CA ASP A 293 -19.47 -24.73 -2.43
C ASP A 293 -18.45 -23.58 -2.27
N ASP A 294 -17.60 -23.44 -3.28
CA ASP A 294 -16.57 -22.41 -3.35
C ASP A 294 -16.97 -21.27 -4.31
N TYR A 295 -18.26 -21.06 -4.59
CA TYR A 295 -18.70 -19.97 -5.47
C TYR A 295 -18.35 -18.62 -4.87
N THR A 296 -17.69 -17.78 -5.67
CA THR A 296 -17.39 -16.39 -5.32
C THR A 296 -18.57 -15.48 -5.64
N PHE A 297 -18.53 -14.24 -5.13
CA PHE A 297 -19.50 -13.21 -5.53
C PHE A 297 -19.51 -13.03 -7.06
N GLU A 298 -18.34 -12.97 -7.71
CA GLU A 298 -18.25 -12.80 -9.17
C GLU A 298 -18.83 -14.00 -9.94
N ASP A 299 -18.73 -15.19 -9.35
CA ASP A 299 -19.27 -16.43 -9.92
C ASP A 299 -20.79 -16.47 -9.97
N LEU A 300 -21.47 -15.72 -9.09
CA LEU A 300 -22.94 -15.64 -9.00
C LEU A 300 -23.47 -14.31 -9.57
N PHE A 301 -22.86 -13.19 -9.18
CA PHE A 301 -23.39 -11.83 -9.37
C PHE A 301 -22.47 -10.92 -10.22
N GLY A 302 -21.34 -11.43 -10.71
CA GLY A 302 -20.40 -10.61 -11.48
C GLY A 302 -19.74 -9.50 -10.65
N ASN A 303 -19.49 -8.33 -11.25
CA ASN A 303 -18.69 -7.25 -10.64
C ASN A 303 -19.52 -6.05 -10.16
N GLY A 304 -20.80 -6.27 -9.82
CA GLY A 304 -21.76 -5.23 -9.39
C GLY A 304 -22.15 -5.31 -7.92
N SER A 305 -23.21 -4.60 -7.54
CA SER A 305 -23.82 -4.73 -6.22
C SER A 305 -24.76 -5.94 -6.17
N PRO A 306 -24.85 -6.66 -5.04
CA PRO A 306 -25.86 -7.71 -4.82
C PRO A 306 -27.30 -7.20 -4.93
N MET A 307 -27.52 -5.91 -4.76
CA MET A 307 -28.87 -5.33 -4.64
C MET A 307 -29.68 -5.41 -5.92
N VAL A 308 -29.08 -5.66 -7.08
CA VAL A 308 -29.81 -5.84 -8.37
C VAL A 308 -30.30 -7.27 -8.60
N TYR A 309 -30.08 -8.17 -7.64
CA TYR A 309 -30.44 -9.58 -7.73
C TYR A 309 -31.55 -9.94 -6.71
N PRO A 310 -32.35 -11.00 -6.96
CA PRO A 310 -33.42 -11.39 -6.05
C PRO A 310 -32.94 -11.68 -4.62
N PRO A 311 -33.67 -11.26 -3.57
CA PRO A 311 -33.33 -11.48 -2.17
C PRO A 311 -33.02 -12.92 -1.81
N GLU A 312 -33.73 -13.89 -2.37
CA GLU A 312 -33.59 -15.32 -2.01
C GLU A 312 -32.19 -15.86 -2.35
N VAL A 313 -31.69 -15.62 -3.58
CA VAL A 313 -30.38 -16.13 -4.00
C VAL A 313 -29.22 -15.41 -3.32
N VAL A 314 -29.35 -14.09 -3.13
CA VAL A 314 -28.38 -13.29 -2.37
C VAL A 314 -28.37 -13.72 -0.91
N GLY A 315 -29.54 -13.96 -0.32
CA GLY A 315 -29.63 -14.39 1.07
C GLY A 315 -29.03 -15.77 1.31
N ILE A 316 -29.21 -16.73 0.41
CA ILE A 316 -28.52 -18.02 0.51
C ILE A 316 -27.01 -17.83 0.47
N TYR A 317 -26.50 -16.98 -0.45
CA TYR A 317 -25.08 -16.66 -0.55
C TYR A 317 -24.55 -16.00 0.74
N ALA A 318 -25.21 -14.95 1.22
CA ALA A 318 -24.84 -14.20 2.41
C ALA A 318 -24.85 -15.10 3.67
N ILE A 319 -25.78 -16.06 3.77
CA ILE A 319 -25.80 -17.03 4.87
C ILE A 319 -24.62 -18.01 4.77
N LYS A 320 -24.27 -18.50 3.57
CA LYS A 320 -23.07 -19.34 3.39
C LYS A 320 -21.81 -18.60 3.82
N ASP A 321 -21.74 -17.30 3.60
CA ASP A 321 -20.59 -16.49 3.97
C ASP A 321 -20.43 -16.35 5.49
N VAL A 322 -21.51 -16.12 6.24
CA VAL A 322 -21.44 -16.11 7.72
C VAL A 322 -21.25 -17.51 8.33
N GLU A 323 -21.72 -18.59 7.69
CA GLU A 323 -21.37 -19.95 8.14
C GLU A 323 -19.88 -20.21 7.94
N LYS A 324 -19.34 -19.90 6.74
CA LYS A 324 -17.90 -19.98 6.43
C LYS A 324 -17.08 -19.14 7.39
N GLY A 325 -17.51 -17.89 7.62
CA GLY A 325 -16.91 -16.94 8.54
C GLY A 325 -16.85 -17.51 9.95
N TRP A 326 -17.97 -18.02 10.46
CA TRP A 326 -18.04 -18.61 11.79
C TRP A 326 -17.11 -19.82 11.94
N LEU A 327 -17.13 -20.76 11.00
CA LEU A 327 -16.30 -21.96 11.05
C LEU A 327 -14.81 -21.59 11.02
N LEU A 328 -14.43 -20.62 10.18
CA LEU A 328 -13.07 -20.07 10.15
C LEU A 328 -12.72 -19.40 11.49
N THR A 329 -13.56 -18.52 12.00
CA THR A 329 -13.40 -17.83 13.29
C THR A 329 -13.16 -18.83 14.43
N LYS A 330 -14.00 -19.86 14.53
CA LYS A 330 -13.85 -20.93 15.53
C LYS A 330 -12.51 -21.65 15.40
N TRP A 331 -12.17 -22.10 14.19
CA TRP A 331 -10.91 -22.78 13.91
C TRP A 331 -9.69 -21.91 14.26
N GLN A 332 -9.72 -20.63 13.90
CA GLN A 332 -8.63 -19.70 14.19
C GLN A 332 -8.40 -19.52 15.69
N ILE A 333 -9.46 -19.37 16.49
CA ILE A 333 -9.37 -19.28 17.95
C ILE A 333 -8.76 -20.57 18.53
N GLU A 334 -9.22 -21.73 18.08
CA GLU A 334 -8.70 -23.03 18.51
C GLU A 334 -7.21 -23.18 18.17
N MET A 335 -6.80 -22.75 16.97
CA MET A 335 -5.40 -22.74 16.55
C MET A 335 -4.54 -21.78 17.37
N MET A 336 -5.03 -20.58 17.66
CA MET A 336 -4.33 -19.60 18.50
C MET A 336 -4.16 -20.09 19.94
N LEU A 337 -5.16 -20.81 20.48
CA LEU A 337 -5.08 -21.47 21.79
C LEU A 337 -4.09 -22.64 21.80
N ALA A 338 -3.98 -23.37 20.69
CA ALA A 338 -3.13 -24.55 20.59
C ALA A 338 -1.65 -24.22 20.33
N LYS A 339 -1.31 -22.99 19.92
CA LYS A 339 0.03 -22.63 19.44
C LYS A 339 0.57 -21.38 20.11
N ASP A 340 1.64 -21.56 20.90
CA ASP A 340 2.57 -20.52 21.35
C ASP A 340 1.90 -19.25 21.90
N ASP A 341 0.78 -19.40 22.61
CA ASP A 341 -0.05 -18.33 23.15
C ASP A 341 -0.42 -17.22 22.14
N LEU A 342 -0.59 -17.56 20.85
CA LEU A 342 -0.91 -16.61 19.79
C LEU A 342 -2.22 -15.85 20.01
N TYR A 343 -3.08 -16.34 20.90
CA TYR A 343 -4.32 -15.65 21.29
C TYR A 343 -4.03 -14.34 22.06
N LYS A 344 -2.92 -14.27 22.82
CA LYS A 344 -2.58 -13.10 23.65
C LYS A 344 -2.56 -11.78 22.87
N PRO A 345 -1.77 -11.60 21.80
CA PRO A 345 -1.74 -10.34 21.07
C PRO A 345 -3.10 -9.98 20.44
N TYR A 346 -3.91 -10.98 20.06
CA TYR A 346 -5.22 -10.74 19.48
C TYR A 346 -6.22 -10.24 20.52
N PHE A 347 -6.44 -11.01 21.59
CA PHE A 347 -7.42 -10.68 22.61
C PHE A 347 -6.94 -9.55 23.52
N GLU A 348 -5.66 -9.40 23.80
CA GLU A 348 -5.21 -8.28 24.63
C GLU A 348 -5.32 -6.93 23.88
N ILE A 349 -5.16 -6.94 22.55
CA ILE A 349 -4.98 -5.72 21.76
C ILE A 349 -5.94 -5.67 20.56
N ARG A 350 -5.81 -6.58 19.58
CA ARG A 350 -6.48 -6.46 18.28
C ARG A 350 -8.01 -6.36 18.35
N GLN A 351 -8.64 -7.12 19.25
CA GLN A 351 -10.11 -7.14 19.38
C GLN A 351 -10.77 -5.77 19.64
N TYR A 352 -10.00 -4.78 20.13
CA TYR A 352 -10.51 -3.44 20.41
C TYR A 352 -10.30 -2.46 19.25
N LEU A 353 -9.37 -2.77 18.34
CA LEU A 353 -8.84 -1.79 17.40
C LEU A 353 -9.77 -1.51 16.22
N TYR A 354 -10.77 -2.35 15.93
CA TYR A 354 -11.64 -2.14 14.78
C TYR A 354 -12.48 -0.86 14.95
N GLU A 355 -13.16 -0.72 16.08
CA GLU A 355 -13.94 0.48 16.41
C GLU A 355 -13.03 1.73 16.50
N VAL A 356 -11.85 1.58 17.12
CA VAL A 356 -10.87 2.67 17.30
C VAL A 356 -10.35 3.16 15.94
N ASN A 357 -9.84 2.24 15.11
CA ASN A 357 -9.25 2.57 13.82
C ASN A 357 -10.29 3.21 12.89
N THR A 358 -11.47 2.61 12.77
CA THR A 358 -12.52 3.17 11.92
C THR A 358 -12.99 4.53 12.43
N THR A 359 -13.04 4.75 13.74
CA THR A 359 -13.32 6.08 14.30
C THR A 359 -12.26 7.11 13.87
N ILE A 360 -10.96 6.75 13.96
CA ILE A 360 -9.88 7.65 13.54
C ILE A 360 -9.98 7.95 12.04
N GLU A 361 -10.16 6.93 11.19
CA GLU A 361 -10.28 7.08 9.73
C GLU A 361 -11.46 7.98 9.35
N ARG A 362 -12.61 7.82 10.01
CA ARG A 362 -13.82 8.61 9.76
C ARG A 362 -13.80 10.00 10.39
N THR A 363 -12.94 10.25 11.38
CA THR A 363 -12.82 11.59 12.00
C THR A 363 -12.18 12.58 11.03
N GLY A 364 -11.05 12.21 10.42
CA GLY A 364 -10.34 13.08 9.46
C GLY A 364 -9.90 14.45 10.03
N PHE A 365 -9.46 15.34 9.15
CA PHE A 365 -8.96 16.68 9.49
C PHE A 365 -9.70 17.79 8.77
N VAL A 366 -9.91 18.91 9.47
CA VAL A 366 -10.24 20.19 8.83
C VAL A 366 -8.97 20.78 8.23
N VAL A 367 -9.10 21.27 6.99
CA VAL A 367 -7.98 21.89 6.27
C VAL A 367 -8.36 23.29 5.80
N ASN A 368 -7.53 24.26 6.15
CA ASN A 368 -7.64 25.64 5.71
C ASN A 368 -7.18 25.76 4.23
N THR A 369 -8.14 25.79 3.32
CA THR A 369 -7.90 25.87 1.88
C THR A 369 -7.40 27.24 1.43
N GLU A 370 -7.76 28.31 2.13
CA GLU A 370 -7.26 29.66 1.86
C GLU A 370 -5.75 29.72 2.09
N ARG A 371 -5.27 29.16 3.21
CA ARG A 371 -3.84 29.05 3.50
C ARG A 371 -3.09 28.22 2.48
N LEU A 372 -3.68 27.12 2.00
CA LEU A 372 -3.07 26.34 0.92
C LEU A 372 -2.99 27.15 -0.38
N ALA A 373 -4.00 27.95 -0.71
CA ALA A 373 -3.98 28.82 -1.88
C ALA A 373 -2.93 29.94 -1.76
N GLU A 374 -2.72 30.49 -0.55
CA GLU A 374 -1.63 31.44 -0.28
C GLU A 374 -0.25 30.80 -0.50
N LEU A 375 -0.06 29.58 0.00
CA LEU A 375 1.19 28.83 -0.23
C LEU A 375 1.37 28.50 -1.72
N GLU A 376 0.29 28.17 -2.44
CA GLU A 376 0.34 27.97 -3.90
C GLU A 376 0.83 29.25 -4.60
N ALA A 377 0.25 30.40 -4.26
CA ALA A 377 0.68 31.70 -4.81
C ALA A 377 2.13 32.08 -4.42
N GLU A 378 2.61 31.66 -3.23
CA GLU A 378 3.99 31.87 -2.79
C GLU A 378 5.00 31.00 -3.57
N TYR A 379 4.67 29.72 -3.79
CA TYR A 379 5.62 28.73 -4.31
C TYR A 379 5.54 28.51 -5.83
N GLU A 380 4.44 28.88 -6.51
CA GLU A 380 4.35 28.78 -7.97
C GLU A 380 5.45 29.60 -8.67
N PRO A 381 5.68 30.89 -8.32
CA PRO A 381 6.73 31.68 -8.95
C PRO A 381 8.12 31.10 -8.68
N LYS A 382 8.37 30.63 -7.44
CA LYS A 382 9.64 29.99 -7.05
C LYS A 382 9.89 28.71 -7.82
N LEU A 383 8.86 27.90 -8.08
CA LEU A 383 8.99 26.70 -8.91
C LEU A 383 9.35 27.09 -10.35
N GLN A 384 8.73 28.13 -10.90
CA GLN A 384 9.06 28.62 -12.23
C GLN A 384 10.48 29.17 -12.31
N GLU A 385 10.94 29.90 -11.29
CA GLU A 385 12.33 30.33 -11.16
C GLU A 385 13.30 29.15 -11.11
N ALA A 386 12.98 28.09 -10.35
CA ALA A 386 13.79 26.87 -10.31
C ALA A 386 13.85 26.17 -11.68
N ILE A 387 12.75 26.11 -12.43
CA ILE A 387 12.71 25.58 -13.80
C ILE A 387 13.59 26.43 -14.73
N ASN A 388 13.50 27.75 -14.62
CA ASN A 388 14.32 28.66 -15.42
C ASN A 388 15.81 28.50 -15.08
N ALA A 389 16.15 28.39 -13.79
CA ALA A 389 17.51 28.17 -13.32
C ALA A 389 18.09 26.85 -13.83
N ILE A 390 17.30 25.76 -13.91
CA ILE A 390 17.71 24.50 -14.54
C ILE A 390 18.04 24.72 -16.01
N THR A 391 17.13 25.38 -16.74
CA THR A 391 17.28 25.63 -18.17
C THR A 391 18.53 26.45 -18.47
N GLU A 392 18.77 27.50 -17.68
CA GLU A 392 19.92 28.39 -17.80
C GLU A 392 21.23 27.70 -17.38
N THR A 393 21.27 27.10 -16.18
CA THR A 393 22.49 26.49 -15.62
C THR A 393 23.00 25.34 -16.49
N TYR A 394 22.10 24.52 -17.01
CA TYR A 394 22.47 23.36 -17.83
C TYR A 394 22.44 23.64 -19.34
N GLY A 395 22.14 24.87 -19.76
CA GLY A 395 22.11 25.28 -21.17
C GLY A 395 21.13 24.47 -22.01
N ILE A 396 19.93 24.20 -21.49
CA ILE A 396 18.90 23.42 -22.17
C ILE A 396 18.31 24.25 -23.33
N ASN A 397 18.91 24.12 -24.51
CA ASN A 397 18.51 24.77 -25.75
C ASN A 397 18.27 23.75 -26.87
N ASP A 398 17.93 24.21 -28.09
CA ASP A 398 17.69 23.32 -29.23
C ASP A 398 18.86 22.38 -29.54
N GLU A 399 20.11 22.81 -29.28
CA GLU A 399 21.28 21.96 -29.48
C GLU A 399 21.35 20.85 -28.42
N PHE A 400 21.09 21.17 -27.15
CA PHE A 400 20.97 20.20 -26.08
C PHE A 400 19.89 19.16 -26.41
N LEU A 401 18.69 19.62 -26.81
CA LEU A 401 17.56 18.75 -27.13
C LEU A 401 17.89 17.82 -28.30
N ARG A 402 18.52 18.34 -29.37
CA ARG A 402 18.99 17.51 -30.49
C ARG A 402 20.00 16.45 -30.05
N LYS A 403 20.96 16.78 -29.20
CA LYS A 403 21.97 15.83 -28.70
C LYS A 403 21.32 14.77 -27.80
N MET A 404 20.41 15.17 -26.93
CA MET A 404 19.67 14.27 -26.05
C MET A 404 18.80 13.30 -26.84
N ASP A 405 17.99 13.79 -27.78
CA ASP A 405 17.13 12.97 -28.63
C ASP A 405 17.95 11.90 -29.36
N ARG A 406 19.07 12.30 -29.97
CA ARG A 406 19.97 11.37 -30.67
C ARG A 406 20.55 10.30 -29.76
N LYS A 407 20.85 10.64 -28.51
CA LYS A 407 21.41 9.71 -27.53
C LYS A 407 20.36 8.73 -27.02
N ILE A 408 19.22 9.23 -26.56
CA ILE A 408 18.16 8.43 -25.95
C ILE A 408 17.46 7.57 -27.00
N ASN A 409 17.19 8.13 -28.18
CA ASN A 409 16.46 7.46 -29.26
C ASN A 409 17.38 6.82 -30.32
N ALA A 410 18.68 6.60 -30.03
CA ALA A 410 19.64 6.01 -30.96
C ALA A 410 19.10 4.74 -31.66
N ASN A 411 18.54 3.79 -30.89
CA ASN A 411 17.94 2.57 -31.44
C ASN A 411 16.75 2.82 -32.38
N LYS A 412 15.96 3.89 -32.16
CA LYS A 412 14.85 4.26 -33.06
C LYS A 412 15.38 4.90 -34.34
N ILE A 413 16.41 5.74 -34.21
CA ILE A 413 17.10 6.37 -35.34
C ILE A 413 17.74 5.30 -36.23
N ASP A 414 18.45 4.33 -35.65
CA ASP A 414 19.06 3.23 -36.40
C ASP A 414 18.02 2.43 -37.18
N LYS A 415 16.90 2.09 -36.54
CA LYS A 415 15.77 1.41 -37.22
C LYS A 415 15.17 2.25 -38.34
N TRP A 416 15.06 3.56 -38.15
CA TRP A 416 14.58 4.47 -39.21
C TRP A 416 15.58 4.50 -40.37
N CYS A 417 16.88 4.65 -40.10
CA CYS A 417 17.93 4.65 -41.11
C CYS A 417 17.94 3.34 -41.92
N GLU A 418 17.87 2.18 -41.25
CA GLU A 418 17.76 0.88 -41.92
C GLU A 418 16.52 0.80 -42.82
N SER A 419 15.38 1.30 -42.35
CA SER A 419 14.14 1.32 -43.12
C SER A 419 14.25 2.21 -44.37
N GLN A 420 14.86 3.40 -44.26
CA GLN A 420 15.09 4.28 -45.40
C GLN A 420 16.10 3.68 -46.37
N ARG A 421 17.20 3.06 -45.91
CA ARG A 421 18.16 2.36 -46.78
C ARG A 421 17.47 1.26 -47.57
N LYS A 422 16.63 0.43 -46.92
CA LYS A 422 15.83 -0.60 -47.60
C LYS A 422 14.86 0.00 -48.63
N ARG A 423 14.26 1.15 -48.34
CA ARG A 423 13.39 1.88 -49.29
C ARG A 423 14.16 2.35 -50.51
N ILE A 424 15.35 2.92 -50.34
CA ILE A 424 16.25 3.36 -51.42
C ILE A 424 16.68 2.16 -52.29
N VAL A 425 17.13 1.06 -51.67
CA VAL A 425 17.53 -0.17 -52.41
C VAL A 425 16.35 -0.68 -53.25
N ARG A 426 15.18 -0.81 -52.65
CA ARG A 426 13.96 -1.25 -53.36
C ARG A 426 13.60 -0.31 -54.52
N LYS A 427 13.82 1.00 -54.38
CA LYS A 427 13.58 1.97 -55.46
C LYS A 427 14.58 1.82 -56.59
N LYS A 428 15.86 1.63 -56.30
CA LYS A 428 16.90 1.34 -57.31
C LYS A 428 16.59 0.06 -58.08
N GLU A 429 16.17 -1.01 -57.41
CA GLU A 429 15.73 -2.26 -58.05
C GLU A 429 14.50 -2.06 -58.95
N GLN A 430 13.54 -1.23 -58.53
CA GLN A 430 12.36 -0.89 -59.34
C GLN A 430 12.78 -0.13 -60.61
N ILE A 431 13.67 0.85 -60.50
CA ILE A 431 14.22 1.60 -61.64
C ILE A 431 14.94 0.65 -62.60
N GLU A 432 15.79 -0.24 -62.11
CA GLU A 432 16.54 -1.17 -62.95
C GLU A 432 15.60 -2.10 -63.73
N LYS A 433 14.58 -2.67 -63.06
CA LYS A 433 13.55 -3.48 -63.73
C LYS A 433 12.83 -2.70 -64.83
N LYS A 434 12.52 -1.42 -64.60
CA LYS A 434 11.88 -0.56 -65.62
C LYS A 434 12.84 -0.26 -66.78
N ARG A 435 14.11 0.04 -66.50
CA ARG A 435 15.15 0.24 -67.53
C ARG A 435 15.34 -1.01 -68.39
N SER A 436 15.44 -2.20 -67.77
CA SER A 436 15.55 -3.46 -68.52
C SER A 436 14.31 -3.69 -69.39
N LYS A 437 13.10 -3.41 -68.88
CA LYS A 437 11.87 -3.61 -69.66
C LYS A 437 11.73 -2.62 -70.82
N ILE A 438 12.16 -1.38 -70.63
CA ILE A 438 12.23 -0.36 -71.68
C ILE A 438 13.25 -0.77 -72.75
N ALA A 439 14.43 -1.26 -72.36
CA ALA A 439 15.46 -1.74 -73.28
C ALA A 439 15.00 -2.98 -74.08
N GLU A 440 14.31 -3.92 -73.44
CA GLU A 440 13.68 -5.07 -74.11
C GLU A 440 12.68 -4.59 -75.18
N LEU A 441 11.75 -3.71 -74.81
CA LEU A 441 10.77 -3.14 -75.74
C LEU A 441 11.41 -2.34 -76.89
N GLN A 442 12.55 -1.68 -76.65
CA GLN A 442 13.34 -1.01 -77.69
C GLN A 442 14.01 -2.00 -78.65
N SER A 443 14.61 -3.07 -78.13
CA SER A 443 15.25 -4.11 -78.94
C SER A 443 14.27 -4.85 -79.85
N GLU A 444 13.01 -4.94 -79.43
CA GLU A 444 11.91 -5.54 -80.20
C GLU A 444 11.19 -4.54 -81.14
N ALA A 445 11.67 -3.29 -81.25
CA ALA A 445 11.04 -2.21 -82.02
C ALA A 445 9.58 -1.87 -81.61
N LYS A 446 9.20 -2.16 -80.35
CA LYS A 446 7.85 -1.96 -79.79
C LYS A 446 7.64 -0.61 -79.09
N THR A 447 8.38 0.42 -79.52
CA THR A 447 8.37 1.77 -78.90
C THR A 447 7.09 2.57 -79.15
N HIS A 448 6.24 2.15 -80.11
CA HIS A 448 4.95 2.77 -80.42
C HIS A 448 3.80 2.33 -79.48
N LEU A 449 4.01 1.31 -78.64
CA LEU A 449 2.97 0.75 -77.77
C LEU A 449 2.73 1.62 -76.54
N LYS A 450 1.47 1.69 -76.08
CA LYS A 450 1.10 2.35 -74.82
C LYS A 450 1.83 1.76 -73.61
N SER A 451 2.18 0.48 -73.65
CA SER A 451 3.00 -0.18 -72.62
C SER A 451 4.40 0.42 -72.50
N TYR A 452 5.03 0.82 -73.61
CA TYR A 452 6.32 1.49 -73.59
C TYR A 452 6.23 2.86 -72.90
N GLN A 453 5.22 3.65 -73.25
CA GLN A 453 4.98 4.94 -72.60
C GLN A 453 4.69 4.79 -71.10
N ASN A 454 3.85 3.81 -70.71
CA ASN A 454 3.58 3.54 -69.30
C ASN A 454 4.84 3.16 -68.50
N GLU A 455 5.74 2.33 -69.06
CA GLU A 455 6.98 1.95 -68.40
C GLU A 455 7.93 3.14 -68.27
N ARG A 456 7.98 4.03 -69.27
CA ARG A 456 8.71 5.31 -69.21
C ARG A 456 8.16 6.25 -68.15
N ASP A 457 6.85 6.46 -68.11
CA ASP A 457 6.20 7.32 -67.11
C ASP A 457 6.44 6.78 -65.69
N MET A 458 6.42 5.44 -65.52
CA MET A 458 6.73 4.79 -64.25
C MET A 458 8.22 4.86 -63.88
N LEU A 459 9.13 4.78 -64.87
CA LEU A 459 10.57 5.01 -64.66
C LEU A 459 10.80 6.45 -64.19
N GLU A 460 10.28 7.44 -64.90
CA GLU A 460 10.39 8.87 -64.53
C GLU A 460 9.81 9.13 -63.13
N LYS A 461 8.67 8.51 -62.81
CA LYS A 461 8.10 8.56 -61.46
C LYS A 461 9.04 8.00 -60.41
N TYR A 462 9.64 6.83 -60.64
CA TYR A 462 10.54 6.21 -59.66
C TYR A 462 11.89 6.93 -59.54
N GLU A 463 12.41 7.46 -60.64
CA GLU A 463 13.61 8.30 -60.65
C GLU A 463 13.35 9.61 -59.88
N ARG A 464 12.18 10.24 -60.06
CA ARG A 464 11.76 11.39 -59.27
C ARG A 464 11.62 11.04 -57.78
N GLU A 465 10.87 9.98 -57.46
CA GLU A 465 10.70 9.52 -56.07
C GLU A 465 12.03 9.12 -55.41
N LEU A 466 13.02 8.62 -56.18
CA LEU A 466 14.36 8.33 -55.67
C LEU A 466 15.17 9.62 -55.47
N SER A 467 15.03 10.61 -56.36
CA SER A 467 15.71 11.91 -56.23
C SER A 467 15.21 12.73 -55.04
N GLU A 468 13.99 12.45 -54.56
CA GLU A 468 13.41 13.05 -53.36
C GLU A 468 13.80 12.32 -52.06
N LEU A 469 14.52 11.19 -52.14
CA LEU A 469 14.97 10.43 -50.98
C LEU A 469 16.45 10.72 -50.70
N ASP A 470 16.70 11.52 -49.67
CA ASP A 470 18.04 11.74 -49.15
C ASP A 470 18.63 10.47 -48.53
N GLU A 471 19.97 10.38 -48.52
CA GLU A 471 20.67 9.31 -47.80
C GLU A 471 20.37 9.43 -46.30
N PRO A 472 19.87 8.37 -45.64
CA PRO A 472 19.49 8.47 -44.23
C PRO A 472 20.73 8.53 -43.35
N THR A 473 20.89 9.67 -42.67
CA THR A 473 21.91 9.96 -41.68
C THR A 473 21.27 10.19 -40.32
N ILE A 474 22.10 10.25 -39.26
CA ILE A 474 21.62 10.65 -37.94
C ILE A 474 21.12 12.11 -37.98
N ASP A 475 21.66 12.93 -38.88
CA ASP A 475 21.34 14.35 -38.96
C ASP A 475 19.97 14.65 -39.60
N ASN A 476 19.50 13.80 -40.52
CA ASN A 476 18.18 13.95 -41.15
C ASN A 476 17.12 12.98 -40.62
N ALA A 477 17.43 12.24 -39.55
CA ALA A 477 16.47 11.42 -38.84
C ALA A 477 15.38 12.30 -38.19
N PRO A 478 14.13 11.81 -38.08
CA PRO A 478 13.07 12.56 -37.41
C PRO A 478 13.40 12.75 -35.93
N ILE A 479 13.04 13.91 -35.39
CA ILE A 479 13.15 14.20 -33.96
C ILE A 479 12.08 13.37 -33.24
N PHE A 480 12.49 12.58 -32.24
CA PHE A 480 11.58 11.75 -31.45
C PHE A 480 11.24 12.37 -30.09
N THR A 481 11.99 13.38 -29.65
CA THR A 481 11.84 14.07 -28.37
C THR A 481 12.20 15.54 -28.54
N GLU A 482 11.19 16.41 -28.40
CA GLU A 482 11.30 17.85 -28.67
C GLU A 482 11.45 18.69 -27.39
N GLU A 483 11.39 18.07 -26.21
CA GLU A 483 11.42 18.78 -24.92
C GLU A 483 12.22 18.04 -23.84
N PHE A 484 12.71 18.79 -22.85
CA PHE A 484 13.33 18.24 -21.65
C PHE A 484 12.29 18.06 -20.54
N ASN A 485 11.71 16.86 -20.45
CA ASN A 485 10.79 16.49 -19.37
C ASN A 485 11.52 16.13 -18.06
N LEU A 486 11.34 16.95 -17.02
CA LEU A 486 11.91 16.76 -15.67
C LEU A 486 11.36 15.55 -14.90
N ASN A 487 10.26 14.95 -15.36
CA ASN A 487 9.71 13.70 -14.80
C ASN A 487 10.20 12.45 -15.54
N SER A 488 11.02 12.60 -16.59
CA SER A 488 11.56 11.48 -17.37
C SER A 488 12.88 10.98 -16.78
N ASN A 489 12.90 9.73 -16.33
CA ASN A 489 14.10 9.10 -15.80
C ASN A 489 15.25 9.11 -16.83
N ASP A 490 14.95 8.90 -18.11
CA ASP A 490 15.94 8.86 -19.20
C ASP A 490 16.55 10.25 -19.45
N HIS A 491 15.73 11.31 -19.34
CA HIS A 491 16.20 12.68 -19.55
C HIS A 491 17.09 13.13 -18.39
N LEU A 492 16.67 12.87 -17.15
CA LEU A 492 17.49 13.13 -15.97
C LEU A 492 18.80 12.32 -16.01
N ALA A 493 18.75 11.05 -16.43
CA ALA A 493 19.93 10.22 -16.58
C ALA A 493 20.88 10.75 -17.67
N TYR A 494 20.36 11.29 -18.77
CA TYR A 494 21.17 11.95 -19.78
C TYR A 494 21.88 13.18 -19.19
N LEU A 495 21.14 14.05 -18.50
CA LEU A 495 21.70 15.25 -17.88
C LEU A 495 22.78 14.92 -16.85
N ILE A 496 22.50 14.01 -15.91
CA ILE A 496 23.42 13.67 -14.81
C ILE A 496 24.69 12.97 -15.32
N TYR A 497 24.52 11.95 -16.18
CA TYR A 497 25.63 11.05 -16.52
C TYR A 497 26.33 11.38 -17.83
N ASP A 498 25.62 11.86 -18.86
CA ASP A 498 26.25 12.19 -20.15
C ASP A 498 26.70 13.66 -20.21
N VAL A 499 25.94 14.59 -19.61
CA VAL A 499 26.22 16.03 -19.67
C VAL A 499 27.09 16.50 -18.50
N LEU A 500 26.63 16.29 -17.27
CA LEU A 500 27.37 16.67 -16.05
C LEU A 500 28.51 15.68 -15.74
N LYS A 501 28.47 14.47 -16.31
CA LYS A 501 29.48 13.42 -16.15
C LYS A 501 29.72 13.03 -14.69
N ILE A 502 28.67 13.07 -13.88
CA ILE A 502 28.71 12.61 -12.49
C ILE A 502 28.95 11.09 -12.50
N GLU A 503 29.84 10.63 -11.61
CA GLU A 503 30.19 9.21 -11.51
C GLU A 503 28.95 8.38 -11.12
N ASP A 504 28.77 7.23 -11.78
CA ASP A 504 27.61 6.37 -11.50
C ASP A 504 27.77 5.56 -10.21
N LYS A 505 27.16 6.07 -9.14
CA LYS A 505 27.08 5.41 -7.84
C LYS A 505 25.80 4.57 -7.66
N THR A 506 25.03 4.30 -8.73
CA THR A 506 23.81 3.45 -8.66
C THR A 506 24.07 2.11 -7.98
N LYS A 507 25.27 1.54 -8.19
CA LYS A 507 25.69 0.24 -7.63
C LYS A 507 25.81 0.22 -6.10
N LEU A 508 25.81 1.39 -5.42
CA LEU A 508 25.71 1.48 -3.97
C LEU A 508 24.33 1.04 -3.47
N PHE A 509 23.28 1.28 -4.26
CA PHE A 509 21.89 0.97 -3.92
C PHE A 509 21.41 -0.33 -4.57
N ASP A 510 21.65 -0.46 -5.87
CA ASP A 510 21.24 -1.63 -6.64
C ASP A 510 22.36 -2.05 -7.60
N LYS A 511 23.01 -3.18 -7.28
CA LYS A 511 24.13 -3.72 -8.08
C LYS A 511 23.73 -4.16 -9.50
N LYS A 512 22.43 -4.33 -9.77
CA LYS A 512 21.92 -4.75 -11.09
C LYS A 512 21.54 -3.58 -11.98
N LYS A 513 21.45 -2.37 -11.43
CA LYS A 513 21.10 -1.16 -12.18
C LYS A 513 22.33 -0.31 -12.41
N GLU A 514 22.24 0.47 -13.46
CA GLU A 514 23.20 1.52 -13.81
C GLU A 514 22.39 2.76 -14.17
N ARG A 515 22.99 3.92 -13.97
CA ARG A 515 22.45 5.22 -14.34
C ARG A 515 21.05 5.50 -13.80
N SER A 516 20.78 5.13 -12.55
CA SER A 516 19.47 5.29 -11.93
C SER A 516 19.22 6.71 -11.45
N THR A 517 18.01 7.21 -11.67
CA THR A 517 17.50 8.49 -11.16
C THR A 517 16.39 8.28 -10.13
N SER A 518 16.47 7.17 -9.38
CA SER A 518 15.56 6.88 -8.28
C SER A 518 15.74 7.87 -7.12
N LYS A 519 14.71 8.01 -6.27
CA LYS A 519 14.71 8.93 -5.13
C LYS A 519 15.96 8.77 -4.25
N ASP A 520 16.30 7.54 -3.86
CA ASP A 520 17.45 7.28 -2.98
C ASP A 520 18.79 7.66 -3.61
N VAL A 521 18.93 7.44 -4.93
CA VAL A 521 20.15 7.81 -5.67
C VAL A 521 20.25 9.33 -5.81
N LEU A 522 19.16 10.01 -6.15
CA LEU A 522 19.13 11.46 -6.25
C LEU A 522 19.37 12.14 -4.89
N GLU A 523 18.83 11.60 -3.79
CA GLU A 523 19.09 12.13 -2.45
C GLU A 523 20.56 12.05 -2.05
N LEU A 524 21.29 11.01 -2.48
CA LEU A 524 22.75 10.95 -2.31
C LEU A 524 23.43 12.03 -3.15
N TYR A 525 23.10 12.10 -4.45
CA TYR A 525 23.75 13.06 -5.33
C TYR A 525 23.46 14.52 -4.96
N PHE A 526 22.27 14.86 -4.49
CA PHE A 526 21.97 16.21 -4.02
C PHE A 526 22.78 16.63 -2.79
N LYS A 527 23.32 15.67 -2.01
CA LYS A 527 24.22 15.95 -0.88
C LYS A 527 25.67 16.12 -1.30
N GLU A 528 26.12 15.38 -2.30
CA GLU A 528 27.52 15.30 -2.69
C GLU A 528 27.88 16.22 -3.87
N GLU A 529 26.92 16.51 -4.75
CA GLU A 529 27.17 17.15 -6.04
C GLU A 529 26.52 18.54 -6.09
N GLU A 530 27.32 19.59 -5.92
CA GLU A 530 26.85 20.98 -5.96
C GLU A 530 26.21 21.35 -7.31
N SER A 531 26.67 20.74 -8.40
CA SER A 531 26.12 20.95 -9.74
C SER A 531 24.65 20.55 -9.89
N LEU A 532 24.11 19.72 -8.99
CA LEU A 532 22.71 19.30 -8.99
C LEU A 532 21.80 20.15 -8.09
N LYS A 533 22.34 21.21 -7.47
CA LYS A 533 21.56 22.10 -6.59
C LYS A 533 20.29 22.66 -7.25
N PRO A 534 20.29 23.12 -8.52
CA PRO A 534 19.06 23.52 -9.21
C PRO A 534 18.00 22.41 -9.30
N LEU A 535 18.42 21.17 -9.59
CA LEU A 535 17.51 20.01 -9.63
C LEU A 535 16.98 19.63 -8.25
N SER A 536 17.81 19.73 -7.21
CA SER A 536 17.39 19.51 -5.82
C SER A 536 16.29 20.50 -5.42
N GLU A 537 16.46 21.78 -5.75
CA GLU A 537 15.49 22.82 -5.43
C GLU A 537 14.17 22.62 -6.19
N TYR A 538 14.24 22.33 -7.50
CA TYR A 538 13.07 21.95 -8.28
C TYR A 538 12.36 20.72 -7.70
N SER A 539 13.10 19.66 -7.35
CA SER A 539 12.51 18.43 -6.80
C SER A 539 11.76 18.69 -5.50
N LYS A 540 12.34 19.53 -4.61
CA LYS A 540 11.72 19.97 -3.37
C LYS A 540 10.43 20.75 -3.63
N LEU A 541 10.49 21.80 -4.45
CA LEU A 541 9.34 22.68 -4.75
C LEU A 541 8.23 21.96 -5.53
N SER A 542 8.59 21.18 -6.55
CA SER A 542 7.65 20.39 -7.35
C SER A 542 6.91 19.37 -6.50
N THR A 543 7.62 18.71 -5.57
CA THR A 543 6.99 17.80 -4.61
C THR A 543 6.07 18.56 -3.67
N LEU A 544 6.53 19.65 -3.06
CA LEU A 544 5.75 20.46 -2.13
C LEU A 544 4.41 20.92 -2.74
N LEU A 545 4.51 21.55 -3.91
CA LEU A 545 3.38 22.13 -4.63
C LEU A 545 2.47 21.06 -5.24
N GLY A 546 3.06 20.11 -5.99
CA GLY A 546 2.32 19.12 -6.76
C GLY A 546 1.81 17.93 -5.94
N THR A 547 2.44 17.60 -4.80
CA THR A 547 2.04 16.46 -3.97
C THR A 547 1.20 16.88 -2.77
N PHE A 548 1.46 18.03 -2.16
CA PHE A 548 0.75 18.45 -0.96
C PHE A 548 -0.20 19.62 -1.24
N ILE A 549 0.30 20.77 -1.67
CA ILE A 549 -0.52 21.99 -1.79
C ILE A 549 -1.68 21.82 -2.78
N LYS A 550 -1.41 21.42 -4.03
CA LYS A 550 -2.43 21.31 -5.09
C LYS A 550 -3.32 20.06 -5.01
N LYS A 551 -2.92 19.06 -4.23
CA LYS A 551 -3.62 17.76 -4.15
C LYS A 551 -4.50 17.63 -2.92
N ILE A 552 -4.11 18.18 -1.77
CA ILE A 552 -4.89 18.06 -0.53
C ILE A 552 -6.33 18.56 -0.71
N PRO A 553 -6.62 19.70 -1.36
CA PRO A 553 -8.00 20.15 -1.57
C PRO A 553 -8.84 19.20 -2.44
N LYS A 554 -8.20 18.36 -3.26
CA LYS A 554 -8.86 17.35 -4.11
C LYS A 554 -9.08 16.02 -3.39
N ALA A 555 -8.61 15.91 -2.15
CA ALA A 555 -8.68 14.70 -1.34
C ALA A 555 -9.84 14.73 -0.33
N PHE A 556 -10.67 15.78 -0.33
CA PHE A 556 -11.79 15.93 0.60
C PHE A 556 -12.87 14.88 0.36
N ASP A 557 -13.47 14.37 1.43
CA ASP A 557 -14.67 13.54 1.35
C ASP A 557 -15.95 14.38 1.51
N TYR A 558 -17.10 13.73 1.57
CA TYR A 558 -18.42 14.38 1.55
C TYR A 558 -18.65 15.38 2.70
N ASP A 559 -17.97 15.19 3.82
CA ASP A 559 -18.08 16.03 5.02
C ASP A 559 -17.16 17.26 4.97
N GLY A 560 -16.41 17.44 3.88
CA GLY A 560 -15.45 18.53 3.68
C GLY A 560 -14.14 18.36 4.44
N ARG A 561 -13.85 17.16 4.98
CA ARG A 561 -12.61 16.85 5.70
C ARG A 561 -11.67 16.00 4.87
N VAL A 562 -10.39 15.99 5.27
CA VAL A 562 -9.37 15.10 4.73
C VAL A 562 -9.25 13.88 5.62
N HIS A 563 -9.57 12.71 5.08
CA HIS A 563 -9.44 11.44 5.77
C HIS A 563 -8.18 10.68 5.34
N THR A 564 -7.89 9.61 6.04
CA THR A 564 -6.84 8.67 5.69
C THR A 564 -7.28 7.26 6.04
N SER A 565 -6.81 6.27 5.30
CA SER A 565 -6.92 4.86 5.69
C SER A 565 -5.66 4.45 6.43
N LEU A 566 -5.84 3.88 7.60
CA LEU A 566 -4.79 3.31 8.44
C LEU A 566 -4.40 1.93 7.90
N SER A 567 -3.10 1.61 7.94
CA SER A 567 -2.63 0.28 7.57
C SER A 567 -1.46 -0.12 8.45
N THR A 568 -1.48 -1.31 9.05
CA THR A 568 -0.34 -1.78 9.85
C THR A 568 0.75 -2.37 8.97
N VAL A 569 2.03 -2.02 9.23
CA VAL A 569 3.19 -2.66 8.59
C VAL A 569 3.58 -3.95 9.33
N SER A 570 4.54 -4.72 8.80
CA SER A 570 4.98 -6.01 9.39
C SER A 570 5.44 -5.97 10.85
N THR A 571 5.77 -4.79 11.39
CA THR A 571 6.12 -4.60 12.81
C THR A 571 4.92 -4.22 13.67
N GLY A 572 3.71 -4.09 13.11
CA GLY A 572 2.51 -3.64 13.83
C GLY A 572 2.32 -2.12 13.89
N ARG A 573 3.31 -1.31 13.48
CA ARG A 573 3.18 0.16 13.42
C ARG A 573 2.14 0.61 12.40
N TYR A 574 1.46 1.72 12.68
CA TYR A 574 0.49 2.32 11.76
C TYR A 574 1.16 3.13 10.64
N GLY A 575 0.73 2.80 9.43
CA GLY A 575 0.87 3.54 8.18
C GLY A 575 -0.41 4.33 7.88
N SER A 576 -0.35 5.30 6.98
CA SER A 576 -1.52 6.03 6.46
C SER A 576 -1.48 6.07 4.93
N LYS A 577 -2.65 6.03 4.29
CA LYS A 577 -2.80 6.00 2.83
C LYS A 577 -4.04 6.78 2.38
N GLY A 578 -4.01 7.31 1.16
CA GLY A 578 -5.23 7.73 0.47
C GLY A 578 -6.03 6.51 0.01
N TYR A 579 -7.32 6.71 -0.27
CA TYR A 579 -8.25 5.68 -0.73
C TYR A 579 -9.04 6.18 -1.94
N THR A 580 -10.07 5.43 -2.34
CA THR A 580 -10.96 5.82 -3.43
C THR A 580 -12.40 5.65 -3.00
N GLY A 581 -13.26 6.58 -3.38
CA GLY A 581 -14.68 6.55 -3.07
C GLY A 581 -15.54 7.04 -4.24
N LYS A 582 -16.85 6.91 -4.08
CA LYS A 582 -17.87 7.44 -4.98
C LYS A 582 -17.90 8.99 -4.91
N PRO A 583 -18.51 9.67 -5.90
CA PRO A 583 -18.58 11.13 -5.88
C PRO A 583 -19.31 11.68 -4.64
N ASN A 584 -18.80 12.77 -4.07
CA ASN A 584 -19.28 13.32 -2.79
C ASN A 584 -20.74 13.82 -2.89
N GLU A 585 -21.16 14.27 -4.07
CA GLU A 585 -22.53 14.74 -4.35
C GLU A 585 -23.61 13.66 -4.20
N LEU A 586 -23.23 12.39 -4.10
CA LEU A 586 -24.17 11.30 -3.89
C LEU A 586 -24.62 11.18 -2.44
N TRP A 587 -23.86 11.71 -1.47
CA TRP A 587 -24.18 11.57 -0.06
C TRP A 587 -25.50 12.27 0.33
N ARG A 588 -26.27 11.65 1.24
CA ARG A 588 -27.53 12.17 1.78
C ARG A 588 -27.63 11.92 3.28
N ASN A 589 -28.23 12.84 4.04
CA ASN A 589 -28.34 12.76 5.50
C ASN A 589 -29.72 12.28 6.02
N ASN A 590 -30.77 12.44 5.22
CA ASN A 590 -32.16 12.18 5.65
C ASN A 590 -32.73 11.00 4.86
N ILE A 591 -32.32 9.79 5.25
CA ILE A 591 -32.71 8.55 4.58
C ILE A 591 -33.74 7.83 5.45
N ASP A 592 -34.92 7.61 4.88
CA ASP A 592 -36.04 6.91 5.50
C ASP A 592 -36.65 5.88 4.53
N ASP A 593 -37.64 5.12 4.99
CA ASP A 593 -38.25 4.05 4.19
C ASP A 593 -38.85 4.55 2.86
N ASN A 594 -39.22 5.83 2.74
CA ASN A 594 -39.84 6.37 1.54
C ASN A 594 -38.82 6.69 0.43
N ASN A 595 -37.57 6.97 0.79
CA ASN A 595 -36.55 7.41 -0.17
C ASN A 595 -35.33 6.49 -0.24
N PHE A 596 -35.29 5.45 0.60
CA PHE A 596 -34.14 4.56 0.74
C PHE A 596 -33.83 3.80 -0.56
N LEU A 597 -34.82 3.15 -1.18
CA LEU A 597 -34.59 2.38 -2.41
C LEU A 597 -34.14 3.26 -3.59
N ASP A 598 -34.71 4.47 -3.72
CA ASP A 598 -34.26 5.45 -4.71
C ASP A 598 -32.80 5.85 -4.49
N HIS A 599 -32.40 6.00 -3.22
CA HIS A 599 -31.02 6.32 -2.88
C HIS A 599 -30.07 5.14 -3.14
N MET A 600 -30.49 3.92 -2.79
CA MET A 600 -29.75 2.68 -3.09
C MET A 600 -29.51 2.55 -4.61
N ALA A 601 -30.51 2.81 -5.45
CA ALA A 601 -30.37 2.80 -6.90
C ALA A 601 -29.29 3.78 -7.39
N VAL A 602 -29.33 5.02 -6.89
CA VAL A 602 -28.32 6.04 -7.22
C VAL A 602 -26.91 5.60 -6.82
N LEU A 603 -26.75 4.96 -5.65
CA LEU A 603 -25.46 4.45 -5.22
C LEU A 603 -25.00 3.29 -6.12
N VAL A 604 -25.86 2.32 -6.40
CA VAL A 604 -25.53 1.12 -7.19
C VAL A 604 -25.08 1.48 -8.61
N GLU A 605 -25.71 2.46 -9.24
CA GLU A 605 -25.38 2.91 -10.61
C GLU A 605 -24.06 3.71 -10.71
N ALA A 606 -23.46 4.10 -9.57
CA ALA A 606 -22.29 4.98 -9.55
C ALA A 606 -20.98 4.25 -9.94
N GLU A 607 -20.61 4.27 -11.22
CA GLU A 607 -19.40 3.58 -11.72
C GLU A 607 -18.07 4.36 -11.60
N LYS A 608 -18.05 5.59 -11.08
CA LYS A 608 -16.82 6.41 -10.99
C LYS A 608 -16.23 6.48 -9.59
N LYS A 609 -15.11 5.79 -9.36
CA LYS A 609 -14.26 5.99 -8.17
C LYS A 609 -13.35 7.20 -8.37
N SER A 610 -13.43 8.17 -7.45
CA SER A 610 -12.52 9.31 -7.34
C SER A 610 -11.45 9.04 -6.28
N LYS A 611 -10.27 9.65 -6.42
CA LYS A 611 -9.23 9.57 -5.37
C LYS A 611 -9.66 10.44 -4.20
N LYS A 612 -9.65 9.87 -2.99
CA LYS A 612 -10.01 10.54 -1.74
C LYS A 612 -8.94 10.31 -0.69
N GLY A 613 -8.93 11.15 0.34
CA GLY A 613 -7.96 11.09 1.42
C GLY A 613 -6.51 11.26 0.96
N THR A 614 -5.59 11.28 1.92
CA THR A 614 -4.16 11.43 1.63
C THR A 614 -3.30 10.61 2.58
N ASN A 615 -2.05 10.37 2.20
CA ASN A 615 -1.05 9.83 3.11
C ASN A 615 -0.48 10.98 3.94
N LEU A 616 -0.90 11.07 5.20
CA LEU A 616 -0.51 12.12 6.14
C LEU A 616 0.94 11.96 6.63
N GLN A 617 1.50 10.75 6.57
CA GLN A 617 2.88 10.47 7.02
C GLN A 617 3.91 11.14 6.11
N ASN A 618 3.61 11.24 4.82
CA ASN A 618 4.54 11.76 3.83
C ASN A 618 4.67 13.27 3.83
N ILE A 619 3.77 14.01 4.51
CA ILE A 619 3.85 15.46 4.60
C ILE A 619 5.11 15.82 5.41
N PRO A 620 6.10 16.55 4.87
CA PRO A 620 7.35 16.78 5.59
C PRO A 620 7.13 17.54 6.91
N SER A 621 7.69 17.06 8.02
CA SER A 621 7.60 17.73 9.33
C SER A 621 8.88 18.48 9.73
N ARG A 622 10.01 18.17 9.08
CA ARG A 622 11.34 18.69 9.46
C ARG A 622 11.82 19.88 8.64
N THR A 623 11.12 20.22 7.56
CA THR A 623 11.44 21.39 6.72
C THR A 623 10.44 22.49 7.01
N GLU A 624 10.90 23.74 6.99
CA GLU A 624 10.04 24.91 7.23
C GLU A 624 8.84 24.94 6.27
N GLU A 625 9.07 24.63 4.99
CA GLU A 625 7.99 24.62 4.00
C GLU A 625 7.00 23.47 4.22
N GLY A 626 7.47 22.34 4.73
CA GLY A 626 6.61 21.21 5.09
C GLY A 626 5.75 21.52 6.31
N GLN A 627 6.34 22.19 7.31
CA GLN A 627 5.62 22.69 8.48
C GLN A 627 4.53 23.68 8.08
N LYS A 628 4.80 24.60 7.13
CA LYS A 628 3.76 25.50 6.59
C LYS A 628 2.56 24.75 6.01
N VAL A 629 2.80 23.63 5.30
CA VAL A 629 1.71 22.78 4.79
C VAL A 629 0.96 22.09 5.92
N ARG A 630 1.65 21.54 6.93
CA ARG A 630 1.00 20.93 8.10
C ARG A 630 0.18 21.94 8.89
N MET A 631 0.64 23.18 9.02
CA MET A 631 -0.11 24.28 9.66
C MET A 631 -1.40 24.66 8.93
N ALA A 632 -1.66 24.16 7.72
CA ALA A 632 -2.97 24.29 7.08
C ALA A 632 -4.01 23.31 7.67
N PHE A 633 -3.59 22.30 8.44
CA PHE A 633 -4.48 21.41 9.16
C PHE A 633 -4.83 22.06 10.50
N GLU A 634 -6.11 22.35 10.69
CA GLU A 634 -6.63 23.09 11.83
C GLU A 634 -7.61 22.22 12.62
N PRO A 635 -7.75 22.45 13.93
CA PRO A 635 -8.81 21.80 14.68
C PRO A 635 -10.17 22.29 14.17
N PRO A 636 -11.24 21.49 14.32
CA PRO A 636 -12.59 21.96 14.08
C PRO A 636 -12.90 23.22 14.87
N LYS A 637 -13.93 23.96 14.44
CA LYS A 637 -14.36 25.16 15.15
C LYS A 637 -14.62 24.85 16.63
N TYR A 638 -14.16 25.74 17.51
CA TYR A 638 -14.25 25.61 18.97
C TYR A 638 -13.44 24.44 19.56
N HIS A 639 -12.45 23.92 18.84
CA HIS A 639 -11.51 22.92 19.33
C HIS A 639 -10.06 23.43 19.27
N THR A 640 -9.19 22.77 20.02
CA THR A 640 -7.72 22.92 19.99
C THR A 640 -7.09 21.54 19.92
N PHE A 641 -5.98 21.36 19.20
CA PHE A 641 -5.33 20.06 19.13
C PHE A 641 -4.51 19.76 20.39
N PHE A 642 -4.59 18.52 20.85
CA PHE A 642 -3.65 17.90 21.78
C PHE A 642 -2.89 16.81 21.03
N GLY A 643 -1.56 16.87 21.07
CA GLY A 643 -0.67 15.82 20.57
C GLY A 643 0.10 15.21 21.74
N SER A 644 0.39 13.90 21.68
CA SER A 644 1.31 13.27 22.62
C SER A 644 2.09 12.15 21.95
N ASP A 645 3.42 12.18 22.04
CA ASP A 645 4.34 11.19 21.46
C ASP A 645 5.00 10.34 22.56
N LEU A 646 5.06 9.01 22.39
CA LEU A 646 5.76 8.14 23.34
C LEU A 646 7.28 8.35 23.26
N SER A 647 7.84 8.99 24.28
CA SER A 647 9.25 9.37 24.30
C SER A 647 10.16 8.15 24.45
N SER A 648 10.92 7.88 23.38
CA SER A 648 11.98 6.85 23.35
C SER A 648 11.48 5.44 23.67
N ILE A 649 10.32 5.03 23.13
CA ILE A 649 9.74 3.71 23.38
C ILE A 649 10.69 2.55 23.01
N GLU A 650 11.38 2.61 21.87
CA GLU A 650 12.28 1.54 21.42
C GLU A 650 13.42 1.23 22.41
N PRO A 651 14.24 2.19 22.86
CA PRO A 651 15.26 1.92 23.88
C PRO A 651 14.68 1.59 25.26
N ARG A 652 13.48 2.07 25.60
CA ARG A 652 12.79 1.62 26.83
C ARG A 652 12.43 0.13 26.76
N ILE A 653 12.03 -0.37 25.59
CA ILE A 653 11.81 -1.81 25.38
C ILE A 653 13.12 -2.59 25.46
N GLN A 654 14.20 -2.08 24.87
CA GLN A 654 15.52 -2.72 25.00
C GLN A 654 15.94 -2.84 26.47
N ALA A 655 15.84 -1.74 27.23
CA ALA A 655 16.15 -1.72 28.66
C ALA A 655 15.25 -2.66 29.47
N HIS A 656 13.96 -2.73 29.14
CA HIS A 656 13.04 -3.67 29.79
C HIS A 656 13.46 -5.12 29.55
N ARG A 657 13.73 -5.49 28.31
CA ARG A 657 14.15 -6.85 27.96
C ARG A 657 15.49 -7.21 28.60
N MET A 658 16.46 -6.29 28.61
CA MET A 658 17.73 -6.50 29.29
C MET A 658 17.54 -6.82 30.78
N ALA A 659 16.70 -6.06 31.48
CA ALA A 659 16.41 -6.31 32.88
C ALA A 659 15.63 -7.63 33.11
N THR A 660 14.59 -7.91 32.31
CA THR A 660 13.71 -9.07 32.57
C THR A 660 14.19 -10.40 32.01
N GLU A 661 14.96 -10.38 30.90
CA GLU A 661 15.41 -11.58 30.21
C GLU A 661 16.90 -11.88 30.45
N PHE A 662 17.71 -10.86 30.82
CA PHE A 662 19.17 -10.96 30.92
C PHE A 662 19.76 -10.49 32.25
N ASP A 663 18.92 -10.12 33.23
CA ASP A 663 19.33 -9.66 34.57
C ASP A 663 20.32 -8.47 34.54
N ASP A 664 20.19 -7.61 33.52
CA ASP A 664 21.00 -6.40 33.32
C ASP A 664 20.14 -5.14 33.51
N GLU A 665 20.18 -4.61 34.73
CA GLU A 665 19.36 -3.48 35.18
C GLU A 665 19.96 -2.10 34.85
N ILE A 666 21.21 -2.02 34.36
CA ILE A 666 21.95 -0.74 34.21
C ILE A 666 21.16 0.24 33.34
N PHE A 667 20.67 -0.24 32.20
CA PHE A 667 19.91 0.58 31.25
C PHE A 667 18.55 1.00 31.82
N ALA A 668 17.87 0.09 32.54
CA ALA A 668 16.58 0.39 33.18
C ALA A 668 16.74 1.40 34.34
N GLU A 669 17.79 1.27 35.14
CA GLU A 669 18.10 2.19 36.24
C GLU A 669 18.34 3.62 35.77
N MET A 670 18.99 3.82 34.62
CA MET A 670 19.18 5.17 34.05
C MET A 670 17.83 5.87 33.83
N TYR A 671 16.85 5.17 33.27
CA TYR A 671 15.50 5.70 33.12
C TYR A 671 14.79 5.93 34.46
N ARG A 672 14.94 5.02 35.43
CA ARG A 672 14.38 5.21 36.79
C ARG A 672 14.98 6.44 37.49
N LYS A 673 16.21 6.81 37.17
CA LYS A 673 16.93 8.00 37.69
C LYS A 673 16.66 9.28 36.86
N GLY A 674 15.85 9.21 35.80
CA GLY A 674 15.57 10.35 34.92
C GLY A 674 16.77 10.79 34.06
N LEU A 675 17.72 9.89 33.79
CA LEU A 675 18.90 10.16 32.99
C LEU A 675 18.64 9.85 31.51
N ASP A 676 19.32 10.54 30.60
CA ASP A 676 19.35 10.18 29.17
C ASP A 676 20.41 9.09 28.93
N PRO A 677 20.03 7.84 28.67
CA PRO A 677 21.00 6.75 28.63
C PRO A 677 22.02 6.91 27.49
N TYR A 678 21.64 7.53 26.37
CA TYR A 678 22.58 7.75 25.28
C TYR A 678 23.65 8.79 25.64
N VAL A 679 23.32 9.74 26.52
CA VAL A 679 24.30 10.69 27.05
C VAL A 679 25.22 9.98 28.05
N GLU A 680 24.66 9.18 28.97
CA GLU A 680 25.46 8.43 29.95
C GLU A 680 26.42 7.45 29.27
N PHE A 681 25.92 6.61 28.35
CA PHE A 681 26.76 5.64 27.64
C PHE A 681 27.78 6.33 26.73
N ALA A 682 27.43 7.46 26.11
CA ALA A 682 28.39 8.20 25.31
C ALA A 682 29.57 8.70 26.16
N ALA A 683 29.30 9.25 27.35
CA ALA A 683 30.33 9.73 28.25
C ALA A 683 31.29 8.59 28.68
N ILE A 684 30.72 7.42 28.99
CA ILE A 684 31.49 6.23 29.42
C ILE A 684 32.30 5.63 28.27
N LEU A 685 31.68 5.40 27.11
CA LEU A 685 32.28 4.62 26.02
C LEU A 685 33.24 5.44 25.17
N PHE A 686 32.92 6.71 24.89
CA PHE A 686 33.82 7.61 24.17
C PHE A 686 34.86 8.29 25.08
N ASP A 687 34.77 8.07 26.40
CA ASP A 687 35.65 8.62 27.44
C ASP A 687 35.73 10.16 27.37
N VAL A 688 34.56 10.80 27.48
CA VAL A 688 34.41 12.26 27.39
C VAL A 688 33.48 12.79 28.50
N PRO A 689 33.60 14.07 28.90
CA PRO A 689 32.71 14.66 29.89
C PRO A 689 31.23 14.57 29.47
N LYS A 690 30.35 14.28 30.42
CA LYS A 690 28.91 14.10 30.18
C LYS A 690 28.27 15.33 29.52
N GLU A 691 28.71 16.52 29.89
CA GLU A 691 28.17 17.80 29.42
C GLU A 691 28.30 17.93 27.90
N VAL A 692 29.42 17.45 27.33
CA VAL A 692 29.69 17.54 25.89
C VAL A 692 28.89 16.53 25.06
N CYS A 693 28.30 15.52 25.71
CA CYS A 693 27.45 14.53 25.06
C CYS A 693 26.01 15.02 24.87
N THR A 694 25.58 16.09 25.54
CA THR A 694 24.19 16.56 25.46
C THR A 694 23.87 17.20 24.10
N GLU A 695 22.62 17.06 23.64
CA GLU A 695 22.19 17.69 22.38
C GLU A 695 22.23 19.23 22.49
N ALA A 696 21.93 19.79 23.66
CA ALA A 696 22.00 21.22 23.94
C ALA A 696 23.43 21.76 23.79
N TYR A 697 24.41 21.08 24.39
CA TYR A 697 25.81 21.47 24.25
C TYR A 697 26.26 21.37 22.78
N TYR A 698 26.00 20.24 22.12
CA TYR A 698 26.35 20.06 20.70
C TYR A 698 25.79 21.19 19.83
N LYS A 699 24.51 21.55 19.97
CA LYS A 699 23.89 22.66 19.24
C LYS A 699 24.55 24.01 19.54
N SER A 700 24.95 24.24 20.80
CA SER A 700 25.57 25.51 21.21
C SER A 700 26.97 25.74 20.62
N VAL A 701 27.72 24.67 20.31
CA VAL A 701 29.10 24.77 19.79
C VAL A 701 29.22 24.36 18.31
N LYS A 702 28.15 23.85 17.69
CA LYS A 702 28.18 23.41 16.29
C LYS A 702 28.58 24.55 15.36
N GLY A 703 29.61 24.34 14.55
CA GLY A 703 30.12 25.34 13.60
C GLY A 703 31.06 26.38 14.23
N THR A 704 31.43 26.21 15.50
CA THR A 704 32.44 27.02 16.19
C THR A 704 33.78 26.29 16.28
N ASP A 705 34.82 26.98 16.72
CA ASP A 705 36.14 26.41 17.07
C ASP A 705 36.08 25.38 18.21
N LYS A 706 35.00 25.40 19.01
CA LYS A 706 34.72 24.45 20.09
C LYS A 706 33.81 23.30 19.67
N ALA A 707 33.59 23.10 18.37
CA ALA A 707 32.74 22.03 17.87
C ALA A 707 33.23 20.66 18.36
N VAL A 708 32.33 19.91 18.96
CA VAL A 708 32.59 18.53 19.40
C VAL A 708 31.85 17.54 18.49
N PRO A 709 32.32 16.28 18.41
CA PRO A 709 31.55 15.23 17.78
C PRO A 709 30.13 15.12 18.37
N ALA A 710 29.17 14.71 17.55
CA ALA A 710 27.79 14.50 18.00
C ALA A 710 27.66 13.17 18.77
N TYR A 711 28.31 13.08 19.93
CA TYR A 711 28.49 11.84 20.70
C TYR A 711 27.18 11.10 20.99
N ARG A 712 26.11 11.81 21.38
CA ARG A 712 24.79 11.18 21.59
C ARG A 712 24.21 10.54 20.31
N LYS A 713 24.43 11.14 19.13
CA LYS A 713 24.00 10.57 17.85
C LYS A 713 24.87 9.38 17.45
N ALA A 714 26.17 9.46 17.70
CA ALA A 714 27.09 8.34 17.53
C ALA A 714 26.73 7.15 18.44
N MET A 715 26.35 7.41 19.69
CA MET A 715 25.92 6.38 20.63
C MET A 715 24.64 5.67 20.16
N LYS A 716 23.64 6.43 19.67
CA LYS A 716 22.45 5.85 19.02
C LYS A 716 22.82 4.96 17.84
N GLN A 717 23.77 5.41 17.01
CA GLN A 717 24.26 4.62 15.89
C GLN A 717 25.01 3.35 16.33
N MET A 718 25.71 3.38 17.46
CA MET A 718 26.36 2.19 18.04
C MET A 718 25.34 1.13 18.47
N PHE A 719 24.29 1.51 19.20
CA PHE A 719 23.18 0.61 19.55
C PHE A 719 22.52 -0.01 18.31
N LEU A 720 22.30 0.79 17.25
CA LEU A 720 21.78 0.27 15.98
C LEU A 720 22.76 -0.71 15.31
N ALA A 721 24.04 -0.36 15.23
CA ALA A 721 25.05 -1.19 14.59
C ALA A 721 25.17 -2.56 15.29
N ILE A 722 25.25 -2.56 16.62
CA ILE A 722 25.36 -3.78 17.42
C ILE A 722 24.05 -4.57 17.39
N GLY A 723 22.90 -3.90 17.51
CA GLY A 723 21.58 -4.53 17.33
C GLY A 723 21.39 -5.17 15.95
N TYR A 724 22.12 -4.70 14.95
CA TYR A 724 22.14 -5.24 13.59
C TYR A 724 23.26 -6.25 13.33
N GLY A 725 24.07 -6.58 14.35
CA GLY A 725 25.22 -7.46 14.23
C GLY A 725 26.28 -6.96 13.25
N GLN A 726 26.38 -5.63 13.05
CA GLN A 726 27.34 -5.01 12.13
C GLN A 726 28.75 -5.04 12.72
N ALA A 727 29.74 -5.37 11.89
CA ALA A 727 31.15 -5.23 12.22
C ALA A 727 31.59 -3.76 12.36
N PHE A 728 32.75 -3.54 12.98
CA PHE A 728 33.33 -2.22 13.25
C PHE A 728 33.34 -1.30 12.01
N ASP A 729 33.83 -1.77 10.86
CA ASP A 729 33.93 -0.96 9.64
C ASP A 729 32.59 -0.32 9.21
N MET A 730 31.48 -1.04 9.44
CA MET A 730 30.14 -0.55 9.11
C MET A 730 29.63 0.44 10.15
N PHE A 731 29.90 0.18 11.43
CA PHE A 731 29.65 1.13 12.52
C PHE A 731 30.41 2.44 12.30
N TYR A 732 31.72 2.35 12.03
CA TYR A 732 32.59 3.52 11.85
C TYR A 732 32.08 4.40 10.71
N LYS A 733 31.75 3.81 9.55
CA LYS A 733 31.11 4.53 8.43
C LYS A 733 29.84 5.27 8.84
N GLY A 734 29.04 4.68 9.74
CA GLY A 734 27.82 5.30 10.25
C GLY A 734 28.05 6.50 11.17
N VAL A 735 29.21 6.58 11.83
CA VAL A 735 29.55 7.68 12.76
C VAL A 735 30.46 8.76 12.19
N ILE A 736 31.03 8.55 10.98
CA ILE A 736 31.77 9.59 10.25
C ILE A 736 30.97 10.91 10.15
N PRO A 737 29.66 10.92 9.79
CA PRO A 737 28.87 12.16 9.74
C PRO A 737 28.72 12.88 11.08
N PHE A 738 29.03 12.21 12.19
CA PHE A 738 28.97 12.76 13.55
C PHE A 738 30.32 13.26 14.04
N GLY A 739 31.39 13.16 13.24
CA GLY A 739 32.72 13.69 13.55
C GLY A 739 33.54 12.85 14.52
N VAL A 740 33.14 11.59 14.78
CA VAL A 740 33.91 10.67 15.64
C VAL A 740 35.05 10.06 14.82
N GLY A 741 36.29 10.16 15.32
CA GLY A 741 37.48 9.59 14.67
C GLY A 741 37.56 8.06 14.82
N GLU A 742 38.30 7.40 13.93
CA GLU A 742 38.42 5.93 13.86
C GLU A 742 38.90 5.30 15.16
N GLU A 743 39.99 5.81 15.73
CA GLU A 743 40.57 5.30 16.97
C GLU A 743 39.59 5.39 18.14
N GLN A 744 38.96 6.55 18.32
CA GLN A 744 37.96 6.75 19.38
C GLN A 744 36.74 5.86 19.17
N ALA A 745 36.28 5.69 17.92
CA ALA A 745 35.19 4.78 17.59
C ALA A 745 35.55 3.32 17.89
N GLN A 746 36.77 2.89 17.58
CA GLN A 746 37.23 1.51 17.82
C GLN A 746 37.26 1.21 19.32
N VAL A 747 37.83 2.11 20.13
CA VAL A 747 37.85 1.95 21.59
C VAL A 747 36.45 1.86 22.17
N ALA A 748 35.52 2.72 21.72
CA ALA A 748 34.14 2.70 22.18
C ALA A 748 33.40 1.42 21.76
N TYR A 749 33.64 0.94 20.54
CA TYR A 749 33.03 -0.28 20.00
C TYR A 749 33.52 -1.52 20.76
N ASP A 750 34.82 -1.64 21.01
CA ASP A 750 35.40 -2.79 21.70
C ASP A 750 34.96 -2.87 23.18
N LYS A 751 34.78 -1.72 23.83
CA LYS A 751 34.30 -1.63 25.22
C LYS A 751 32.79 -1.88 25.39
N PHE A 752 32.00 -1.80 24.31
CA PHE A 752 30.54 -1.83 24.43
C PHE A 752 30.04 -3.09 25.13
N ASP A 753 30.55 -4.26 24.73
CA ASP A 753 30.14 -5.55 25.27
C ASP A 753 30.55 -5.73 26.75
N GLU A 754 31.61 -5.06 27.19
CA GLU A 754 32.05 -5.06 28.59
C GLU A 754 31.10 -4.22 29.47
N ILE A 755 30.59 -3.11 28.94
CA ILE A 755 29.71 -2.18 29.64
C ILE A 755 28.24 -2.63 29.59
N LEU A 756 27.81 -3.26 28.50
CA LEU A 756 26.42 -3.69 28.26
C LEU A 756 26.34 -5.17 27.81
N PRO A 757 26.78 -6.12 28.65
CA PRO A 757 26.75 -7.54 28.32
C PRO A 757 25.31 -8.04 28.07
N GLY A 758 24.31 -7.50 28.77
CA GLY A 758 22.91 -7.87 28.55
C GLY A 758 22.38 -7.48 27.17
N PHE A 759 22.88 -6.39 26.59
CA PHE A 759 22.48 -5.97 25.24
C PHE A 759 22.98 -6.97 24.18
N LYS A 760 24.24 -7.39 24.28
CA LYS A 760 24.80 -8.42 23.41
C LYS A 760 24.04 -9.74 23.55
N GLY A 761 23.80 -10.17 24.79
CA GLY A 761 23.02 -11.39 25.08
C GLY A 761 21.63 -11.35 24.45
N MET A 762 20.95 -10.21 24.52
CA MET A 762 19.65 -9.99 23.89
C MET A 762 19.68 -10.13 22.36
N VAL A 763 20.68 -9.54 21.70
CA VAL A 763 20.84 -9.65 20.24
C VAL A 763 21.13 -11.09 19.83
N GLU A 764 22.08 -11.75 20.51
CA GLU A 764 22.49 -13.11 20.22
C GLU A 764 21.35 -14.11 20.44
N ALA A 765 20.64 -14.03 21.57
CA ALA A 765 19.49 -14.87 21.86
C ALA A 765 18.38 -14.72 20.81
N THR A 766 18.14 -13.50 20.34
CA THR A 766 17.16 -13.24 19.26
C THR A 766 17.58 -13.93 17.97
N PHE A 767 18.86 -13.84 17.59
CA PHE A 767 19.38 -14.48 16.38
C PHE A 767 19.42 -16.00 16.50
N GLU A 768 19.80 -16.55 17.65
CA GLU A 768 19.77 -17.99 17.91
C GLU A 768 18.35 -18.56 17.80
N HIS A 769 17.37 -17.88 18.41
CA HIS A 769 15.98 -18.24 18.31
C HIS A 769 15.51 -18.24 16.84
N LEU A 770 15.86 -17.18 16.08
CA LEU A 770 15.54 -17.10 14.65
C LEU A 770 16.20 -18.23 13.83
N ARG A 771 17.47 -18.56 14.10
CA ARG A 771 18.21 -19.67 13.44
C ARG A 771 17.59 -21.03 13.72
N LYS A 772 17.03 -21.21 14.90
CA LYS A 772 16.38 -22.46 15.30
C LYS A 772 14.95 -22.58 14.78
N HIS A 773 14.16 -21.51 14.84
CA HIS A 773 12.71 -21.56 14.66
C HIS A 773 12.20 -20.84 13.41
N GLY A 774 12.97 -19.90 12.84
CA GLY A 774 12.58 -19.15 11.65
C GLY A 774 11.55 -18.04 11.90
N TRP A 775 11.31 -17.67 13.16
CA TRP A 775 10.44 -16.56 13.56
C TRP A 775 10.98 -15.89 14.82
N THR A 776 10.49 -14.70 15.15
CA THR A 776 10.67 -14.02 16.46
C THR A 776 9.34 -13.43 16.92
N ALA A 777 9.23 -12.96 18.16
CA ALA A 777 7.99 -12.39 18.70
C ALA A 777 8.23 -11.09 19.48
N THR A 778 7.17 -10.28 19.63
CA THR A 778 7.13 -9.16 20.58
C THR A 778 6.99 -9.67 22.01
N ILE A 779 7.11 -8.78 23.01
CA ILE A 779 6.86 -9.13 24.43
C ILE A 779 5.41 -9.59 24.69
N PHE A 780 4.50 -9.33 23.76
CA PHE A 780 3.10 -9.78 23.79
C PHE A 780 2.88 -11.11 23.08
N GLY A 781 3.92 -11.73 22.51
CA GLY A 781 3.82 -12.98 21.76
C GLY A 781 3.43 -12.82 20.28
N GLN A 782 3.31 -11.59 19.77
CA GLN A 782 3.01 -11.37 18.34
C GLN A 782 4.20 -11.79 17.48
N LYS A 783 4.01 -12.84 16.70
CA LYS A 783 5.08 -13.41 15.87
C LYS A 783 5.32 -12.64 14.57
N ARG A 784 6.57 -12.67 14.15
CA ARG A 784 7.02 -12.40 12.79
C ARG A 784 7.85 -13.57 12.29
N ARG A 785 7.38 -14.18 11.21
CA ARG A 785 7.91 -15.37 10.55
C ARG A 785 8.78 -14.96 9.37
N PHE A 786 9.84 -15.72 9.13
CA PHE A 786 10.79 -15.51 8.04
C PHE A 786 10.88 -16.77 7.17
N PRO A 787 9.95 -16.96 6.22
CA PRO A 787 9.88 -18.16 5.38
C PRO A 787 11.21 -18.48 4.68
N GLY A 788 11.62 -19.74 4.80
CA GLY A 788 12.88 -20.25 4.23
C GLY A 788 14.16 -19.79 4.94
N TYR A 789 14.08 -19.01 6.03
CA TYR A 789 15.28 -18.54 6.74
C TYR A 789 16.15 -19.68 7.27
N VAL A 790 15.56 -20.63 7.99
CA VAL A 790 16.30 -21.74 8.61
C VAL A 790 17.08 -22.56 7.57
N GLU A 791 16.44 -22.88 6.44
CA GLU A 791 17.08 -23.61 5.34
C GLU A 791 18.21 -22.82 4.70
N LYS A 792 17.94 -21.55 4.33
CA LYS A 792 18.94 -20.66 3.73
C LYS A 792 20.12 -20.39 4.66
N TYR A 793 19.88 -20.28 5.96
CA TYR A 793 20.93 -20.13 6.97
C TYR A 793 21.80 -21.39 7.08
N LYS A 794 21.22 -22.59 7.07
CA LYS A 794 21.98 -23.86 7.02
C LYS A 794 22.83 -23.95 5.75
N ARG A 795 22.28 -23.51 4.61
CA ARG A 795 23.02 -23.44 3.34
C ARG A 795 24.19 -22.46 3.43
N LEU A 796 23.96 -21.28 4.00
CA LEU A 796 25.02 -20.29 4.25
C LEU A 796 26.13 -20.87 5.12
N CYS A 797 25.80 -21.54 6.23
CA CYS A 797 26.78 -22.18 7.11
C CYS A 797 27.64 -23.23 6.36
N THR A 798 27.04 -23.97 5.43
CA THR A 798 27.75 -24.93 4.58
C THR A 798 28.77 -24.21 3.69
N LEU A 799 28.38 -23.11 3.04
CA LEU A 799 29.28 -22.31 2.21
C LEU A 799 30.39 -21.63 3.05
N MET A 800 30.05 -21.11 4.22
CA MET A 800 31.02 -20.55 5.17
C MET A 800 32.08 -21.60 5.55
N LYS A 801 31.66 -22.81 5.92
CA LYS A 801 32.57 -23.92 6.22
C LYS A 801 33.46 -24.28 5.03
N LEU A 802 32.91 -24.30 3.81
CA LEU A 802 33.71 -24.55 2.59
C LEU A 802 34.75 -23.47 2.32
N ALA A 803 34.47 -22.23 2.66
CA ALA A 803 35.37 -21.08 2.54
C ALA A 803 36.39 -20.96 3.71
N GLY A 804 36.17 -21.71 4.81
CA GLY A 804 36.95 -21.58 6.05
C GLY A 804 36.59 -20.30 6.82
N ILE A 805 35.32 -19.91 6.78
CA ILE A 805 34.72 -18.79 7.51
C ILE A 805 33.94 -19.40 8.69
N SER A 806 34.22 -18.95 9.90
CA SER A 806 33.49 -19.34 11.12
C SER A 806 32.55 -18.26 11.61
N ASP A 807 32.82 -17.00 11.27
CA ASP A 807 32.06 -15.82 11.69
C ASP A 807 31.66 -14.99 10.46
N LYS A 808 30.43 -14.47 10.46
CA LYS A 808 29.94 -13.55 9.44
C LYS A 808 30.65 -12.20 9.46
N ASN A 809 31.26 -11.85 10.60
CA ASN A 809 31.99 -10.60 10.83
C ASN A 809 33.50 -10.75 10.67
N ASP A 810 33.98 -11.84 10.06
CA ASP A 810 35.40 -12.08 9.78
C ASP A 810 36.02 -10.90 8.98
N PRO A 811 37.09 -10.25 9.47
CA PRO A 811 37.73 -9.14 8.76
C PRO A 811 38.22 -9.52 7.34
N GLU A 812 38.49 -10.81 7.11
CA GLU A 812 38.97 -11.35 5.84
C GLU A 812 37.83 -12.00 5.02
N LEU A 813 36.55 -11.72 5.35
CA LEU A 813 35.36 -12.36 4.76
C LEU A 813 35.40 -12.36 3.23
N GLY A 814 35.72 -11.24 2.60
CA GLY A 814 35.78 -11.12 1.14
C GLY A 814 36.87 -12.00 0.52
N LYS A 815 38.06 -12.04 1.13
CA LYS A 815 39.16 -12.89 0.65
C LYS A 815 38.85 -14.37 0.84
N LYS A 816 38.24 -14.75 1.97
CA LYS A 816 37.84 -16.14 2.26
C LYS A 816 36.69 -16.60 1.35
N ALA A 817 35.68 -15.76 1.11
CA ALA A 817 34.57 -16.07 0.21
C ALA A 817 35.03 -16.40 -1.22
N ASN A 818 36.08 -15.74 -1.72
CA ASN A 818 36.68 -16.02 -3.03
C ASN A 818 37.23 -17.45 -3.16
N ARG A 819 37.49 -18.17 -2.05
CA ARG A 819 37.89 -19.59 -2.08
C ARG A 819 36.80 -20.50 -2.63
N LEU A 820 35.53 -20.09 -2.56
CA LEU A 820 34.40 -20.81 -3.16
C LEU A 820 34.51 -20.90 -4.69
N ARG A 821 35.16 -19.91 -5.33
CA ARG A 821 35.40 -19.88 -6.77
C ARG A 821 36.27 -21.05 -7.25
N ARG A 822 37.15 -21.57 -6.39
CA ARG A 822 38.04 -22.71 -6.70
C ARG A 822 37.38 -24.07 -6.44
N LYS A 823 36.24 -24.10 -5.74
CA LYS A 823 35.52 -25.32 -5.34
C LYS A 823 34.22 -25.54 -6.12
N GLY A 824 33.79 -24.60 -6.96
CA GLY A 824 32.61 -24.72 -7.82
C GLY A 824 32.91 -25.44 -9.14
N SER A 825 31.87 -26.05 -9.74
CA SER A 825 31.95 -26.48 -11.15
C SER A 825 31.95 -25.25 -12.08
N LYS A 826 32.24 -25.43 -13.37
CA LYS A 826 32.12 -24.34 -14.37
C LYS A 826 30.72 -23.71 -14.42
N ASP A 827 29.70 -24.37 -13.88
CA ASP A 827 28.28 -24.01 -14.01
C ASP A 827 27.63 -23.50 -12.71
N SER A 828 28.36 -23.40 -11.57
CA SER A 828 27.77 -22.96 -10.28
C SER A 828 28.43 -21.70 -9.71
N ASP A 829 27.71 -20.57 -9.65
CA ASP A 829 28.17 -19.34 -8.99
C ASP A 829 27.98 -19.39 -7.46
N LEU A 830 28.83 -20.16 -6.78
CA LEU A 830 28.80 -20.29 -5.32
C LEU A 830 29.15 -18.98 -4.58
N VAL A 831 29.89 -18.07 -5.23
CA VAL A 831 30.25 -16.77 -4.63
C VAL A 831 29.04 -15.84 -4.65
N GLY A 832 28.33 -15.78 -5.78
CA GLY A 832 27.05 -15.07 -5.89
C GLY A 832 26.03 -15.60 -4.88
N GLU A 833 25.85 -16.92 -4.82
CA GLU A 833 24.96 -17.58 -3.85
C GLU A 833 25.32 -17.21 -2.41
N PHE A 834 26.60 -17.28 -2.03
CA PHE A 834 27.07 -16.90 -0.71
C PHE A 834 26.67 -15.46 -0.35
N TRP A 835 26.91 -14.50 -1.25
CA TRP A 835 26.59 -13.10 -0.99
C TRP A 835 25.08 -12.80 -0.98
N ASP A 836 24.30 -13.52 -1.78
CA ASP A 836 22.84 -13.46 -1.74
C ASP A 836 22.30 -13.98 -0.40
N LEU A 837 22.82 -15.12 0.08
CA LEU A 837 22.44 -15.70 1.37
C LEU A 837 22.90 -14.82 2.54
N MET A 838 24.10 -14.21 2.48
CA MET A 838 24.57 -13.24 3.47
C MET A 838 23.63 -12.03 3.55
N ARG A 839 23.24 -11.46 2.40
CA ARG A 839 22.28 -10.33 2.35
C ARG A 839 20.92 -10.72 2.89
N PHE A 840 20.39 -11.85 2.45
CA PHE A 840 19.08 -12.34 2.86
C PHE A 840 19.05 -12.62 4.37
N THR A 841 19.98 -13.44 4.88
CA THR A 841 19.99 -13.82 6.30
C THR A 841 20.28 -12.62 7.21
N GLY A 842 21.22 -11.73 6.83
CA GLY A 842 21.47 -10.51 7.59
C GLY A 842 20.27 -9.55 7.57
N GLY A 843 19.53 -9.48 6.46
CA GLY A 843 18.27 -8.73 6.37
C GLY A 843 17.20 -9.27 7.33
N CYS A 844 17.03 -10.60 7.37
CA CYS A 844 16.12 -11.25 8.31
C CYS A 844 16.54 -11.06 9.76
N GLU A 845 17.83 -11.21 10.10
CA GLU A 845 18.35 -11.00 11.46
C GLU A 845 18.04 -9.58 11.95
N ARG A 846 18.33 -8.54 11.16
CA ARG A 846 17.98 -7.15 11.49
C ARG A 846 16.48 -6.95 11.69
N ALA A 847 15.68 -7.47 10.76
CA ALA A 847 14.23 -7.36 10.81
C ALA A 847 13.64 -8.11 12.02
N ALA A 848 14.25 -9.22 12.42
CA ALA A 848 13.84 -10.03 13.56
C ALA A 848 14.12 -9.32 14.88
N PHE A 849 15.32 -8.76 15.07
CA PHE A 849 15.64 -7.94 16.23
C PHE A 849 14.75 -6.70 16.30
N ASN A 850 14.60 -5.97 15.20
CA ASN A 850 13.69 -4.82 15.15
C ASN A 850 12.25 -5.18 15.49
N HIS A 851 11.75 -6.34 15.09
CA HIS A 851 10.40 -6.77 15.44
C HIS A 851 10.22 -6.91 16.96
N THR A 852 11.20 -7.51 17.65
CA THR A 852 11.13 -7.68 19.12
C THR A 852 11.08 -6.35 19.88
N ILE A 853 11.62 -5.27 19.29
CA ILE A 853 11.70 -3.94 19.91
C ILE A 853 10.56 -3.04 19.41
N GLN A 854 10.57 -2.74 18.11
CA GLN A 854 9.60 -1.83 17.47
C GLN A 854 8.19 -2.39 17.51
N GLY A 855 8.03 -3.71 17.37
CA GLY A 855 6.71 -4.32 17.44
C GLY A 855 6.12 -4.31 18.84
N SER A 856 6.95 -4.51 19.86
CA SER A 856 6.54 -4.36 21.26
C SER A 856 6.15 -2.90 21.57
N GLY A 857 6.88 -1.92 21.04
CA GLY A 857 6.49 -0.50 21.14
C GLY A 857 5.16 -0.20 20.45
N ALA A 858 4.94 -0.75 19.25
CA ALA A 858 3.67 -0.61 18.53
C ALA A 858 2.49 -1.26 19.28
N ASN A 859 2.71 -2.40 19.94
CA ASN A 859 1.70 -3.04 20.78
C ASN A 859 1.30 -2.14 21.97
N ILE A 860 2.26 -1.49 22.63
CA ILE A 860 1.97 -0.55 23.73
C ILE A 860 1.22 0.68 23.21
N LEU A 861 1.64 1.25 22.07
CA LEU A 861 0.92 2.38 21.46
C LEU A 861 -0.53 2.01 21.14
N GLN A 862 -0.78 0.81 20.60
CA GLN A 862 -2.14 0.32 20.35
C GLN A 862 -2.96 0.23 21.65
N MET A 863 -2.37 -0.20 22.76
CA MET A 863 -3.06 -0.19 24.06
C MET A 863 -3.37 1.25 24.51
N CYS A 864 -2.44 2.20 24.32
CA CYS A 864 -2.69 3.62 24.60
C CYS A 864 -3.82 4.17 23.72
N MET A 865 -3.89 3.81 22.44
CA MET A 865 -4.98 4.18 21.54
C MET A 865 -6.33 3.66 22.05
N ILE A 866 -6.38 2.39 22.48
CA ILE A 866 -7.61 1.79 23.03
C ILE A 866 -8.05 2.58 24.25
N ARG A 867 -7.14 2.83 25.19
CA ARG A 867 -7.46 3.59 26.41
C ARG A 867 -7.94 5.01 26.10
N ALA A 868 -7.24 5.70 25.20
CA ALA A 868 -7.58 7.06 24.77
C ALA A 868 -8.94 7.11 24.07
N TYR A 869 -9.28 6.12 23.25
CA TYR A 869 -10.59 6.03 22.63
C TYR A 869 -11.72 5.96 23.68
N TYR A 870 -11.60 5.11 24.69
CA TYR A 870 -12.64 5.01 25.71
C TYR A 870 -12.70 6.23 26.65
N GLU A 871 -11.56 6.72 27.15
CA GLU A 871 -11.54 7.83 28.13
C GLU A 871 -11.72 9.21 27.47
N CYS A 872 -11.16 9.44 26.28
CA CYS A 872 -11.19 10.75 25.60
C CYS A 872 -12.28 10.82 24.53
N THR A 873 -12.33 9.86 23.61
CA THR A 873 -13.30 9.92 22.50
C THR A 873 -14.72 9.62 22.99
N LEU A 874 -14.95 8.44 23.57
CA LEU A 874 -16.28 8.07 24.07
C LEU A 874 -16.63 8.79 25.38
N GLY A 875 -15.68 8.94 26.30
CA GLY A 875 -15.91 9.53 27.61
C GLY A 875 -16.05 11.06 27.62
N ARG A 876 -15.37 11.76 26.71
CA ARG A 876 -15.28 13.23 26.70
C ARG A 876 -15.68 13.89 25.38
N GLY A 877 -15.95 13.11 24.33
CA GLY A 877 -16.32 13.62 23.01
C GLY A 877 -15.17 14.25 22.25
N TRP A 878 -13.92 13.88 22.54
CA TRP A 878 -12.76 14.38 21.78
C TRP A 878 -12.69 13.71 20.40
N GLU A 879 -12.37 14.48 19.36
CA GLU A 879 -12.16 13.94 18.02
C GLU A 879 -10.78 13.29 17.92
N PHE A 880 -10.70 11.96 17.74
CA PHE A 880 -9.42 11.26 17.60
C PHE A 880 -8.94 11.33 16.14
N SER A 881 -8.17 12.36 15.81
CA SER A 881 -7.86 12.71 14.42
C SER A 881 -6.78 11.85 13.77
N LEU A 882 -5.77 11.38 14.53
CA LEU A 882 -4.62 10.67 13.95
C LEU A 882 -3.84 9.84 14.97
N THR A 883 -3.26 8.75 14.46
CA THR A 883 -2.05 8.15 15.03
C THR A 883 -0.95 8.11 13.96
N LEU A 884 0.25 8.57 14.31
CA LEU A 884 1.39 8.63 13.39
C LEU A 884 2.68 8.38 14.15
N HIS A 885 3.53 7.48 13.66
CA HIS A 885 4.74 7.06 14.38
C HIS A 885 4.39 6.53 15.78
N ASP A 886 4.76 7.26 16.83
CA ASP A 886 4.46 6.93 18.21
C ASP A 886 3.56 8.03 18.86
N GLU A 887 2.91 8.87 18.03
CA GLU A 887 2.05 10.01 18.40
C GLU A 887 0.55 9.66 18.34
N LEU A 888 -0.20 10.17 19.31
CA LEU A 888 -1.66 10.29 19.29
C LEU A 888 -2.07 11.76 19.18
N LYS A 889 -3.03 12.08 18.31
CA LYS A 889 -3.54 13.46 18.15
C LYS A 889 -5.06 13.53 18.26
N PHE A 890 -5.54 14.49 19.06
CA PHE A 890 -6.95 14.74 19.32
C PHE A 890 -7.31 16.19 19.05
N ALA A 891 -8.51 16.45 18.52
CA ALA A 891 -9.15 17.76 18.62
C ALA A 891 -10.02 17.79 19.89
N VAL A 892 -9.66 18.69 20.81
CA VAL A 892 -10.26 18.82 22.14
C VAL A 892 -11.19 20.03 22.17
N PRO A 893 -12.46 19.90 22.59
CA PRO A 893 -13.35 21.05 22.78
C PRO A 893 -12.68 22.12 23.66
N ASN A 894 -12.72 23.39 23.26
CA ASN A 894 -11.97 24.47 23.92
C ASN A 894 -12.29 24.61 25.41
N GLU A 895 -13.52 24.30 25.82
CA GLU A 895 -13.97 24.27 27.22
C GLU A 895 -13.32 23.16 28.06
N GLN A 896 -12.78 22.13 27.41
CA GLN A 896 -12.06 21.02 28.04
C GLN A 896 -10.53 21.16 27.93
N VAL A 897 -10.01 22.23 27.30
CA VAL A 897 -8.57 22.51 27.22
C VAL A 897 -8.08 23.01 28.58
N THR A 898 -7.67 22.06 29.41
CA THR A 898 -7.25 22.27 30.80
C THR A 898 -5.95 21.52 31.10
N LYS A 899 -5.31 21.84 32.22
CA LYS A 899 -4.09 21.13 32.65
C LYS A 899 -4.41 19.67 32.95
N GLU A 900 -5.57 19.41 33.57
CA GLU A 900 -6.06 18.06 33.88
C GLU A 900 -6.28 17.22 32.61
N SER A 901 -6.73 17.85 31.52
CA SER A 901 -6.86 17.17 30.23
C SER A 901 -5.51 16.78 29.63
N ALA A 902 -4.47 17.61 29.81
CA ALA A 902 -3.12 17.28 29.34
C ALA A 902 -2.51 16.18 30.21
N GLU A 903 -2.71 16.26 31.53
CA GLU A 903 -2.31 15.24 32.50
C GLU A 903 -3.00 13.89 32.26
N LEU A 904 -4.26 13.89 31.79
CA LEU A 904 -4.95 12.68 31.38
C LEU A 904 -4.24 12.00 30.20
N LEU A 905 -3.85 12.77 29.18
CA LEU A 905 -3.16 12.23 28.02
C LEU A 905 -1.77 11.68 28.40
N ASP A 906 -1.06 12.39 29.27
CA ASP A 906 0.18 11.91 29.89
C ASP A 906 -0.03 10.60 30.65
N ASP A 907 -1.06 10.51 31.49
CA ASP A 907 -1.38 9.29 32.24
C ASP A 907 -1.77 8.13 31.32
N ILE A 908 -2.46 8.41 30.21
CA ILE A 908 -2.72 7.40 29.18
C ILE A 908 -1.40 6.89 28.60
N MET A 909 -0.52 7.77 28.16
CA MET A 909 0.71 7.37 27.47
C MET A 909 1.70 6.67 28.41
N LYS A 910 1.80 7.13 29.67
CA LYS A 910 2.78 6.62 30.64
C LYS A 910 2.31 5.41 31.43
N ASN A 911 1.02 5.32 31.73
CA ASN A 911 0.50 4.34 32.70
C ASN A 911 -0.50 3.34 32.10
N THR A 912 -0.65 3.26 30.78
CA THR A 912 -1.49 2.21 30.16
C THR A 912 -0.87 0.83 30.31
N TYR A 913 0.45 0.70 30.11
CA TYR A 913 1.18 -0.55 30.29
C TYR A 913 2.44 -0.29 31.13
N ASN A 914 2.76 -1.22 32.03
CA ASN A 914 3.90 -1.06 32.94
C ASN A 914 5.09 -1.88 32.45
N LEU A 915 6.20 -1.22 32.15
CA LEU A 915 7.51 -1.85 32.04
C LEU A 915 8.21 -1.83 33.42
N VAL A 916 9.36 -2.51 33.53
CA VAL A 916 10.23 -2.43 34.73
C VAL A 916 10.84 -1.05 34.98
N LEU A 917 10.67 -0.14 34.02
CA LEU A 917 11.12 1.25 34.03
C LEU A 917 9.96 2.13 33.55
N PRO A 918 9.91 3.41 33.94
CA PRO A 918 8.77 4.27 33.60
C PRO A 918 8.68 4.49 32.08
N LEU A 919 7.48 4.53 31.53
CA LEU A 919 7.24 5.13 30.22
C LEU A 919 7.19 6.65 30.36
N ASP A 920 7.42 7.36 29.26
CA ASP A 920 7.35 8.82 29.22
C ASP A 920 6.76 9.28 27.89
N CYS A 921 6.29 10.52 27.85
CA CYS A 921 5.70 11.11 26.66
C CYS A 921 5.88 12.63 26.63
N ASP A 922 5.83 13.17 25.42
CA ASP A 922 5.89 14.61 25.16
C ASP A 922 4.51 15.07 24.69
N THR A 923 3.71 15.61 25.61
CA THR A 923 2.39 16.18 25.31
C THR A 923 2.49 17.65 24.95
N VAL A 924 1.80 18.04 23.89
CA VAL A 924 1.77 19.40 23.33
C VAL A 924 0.34 19.85 23.06
N ILE A 925 0.11 21.16 23.19
CA ILE A 925 -1.12 21.85 22.82
C ILE A 925 -0.85 22.66 21.56
N GLU A 926 -1.74 22.54 20.58
CA GLU A 926 -1.54 23.01 19.22
C GLU A 926 -2.78 23.79 18.73
N PRO A 927 -2.70 25.12 18.51
CA PRO A 927 -3.75 25.87 17.81
C PRO A 927 -3.99 25.37 16.38
N ARG A 928 -2.96 24.80 15.78
CA ARG A 928 -2.91 24.16 14.48
C ARG A 928 -1.74 23.18 14.46
N TRP A 929 -1.77 22.22 13.55
CA TRP A 929 -0.74 21.18 13.54
C TRP A 929 0.67 21.77 13.32
N MET A 930 1.65 21.35 14.13
CA MET A 930 3.05 21.81 14.20
C MET A 930 3.28 23.15 14.92
N GLU A 931 2.22 23.84 15.36
CA GLU A 931 2.36 25.03 16.22
C GLU A 931 2.26 24.60 17.69
N GLU A 932 3.35 24.03 18.22
CA GLU A 932 3.38 23.31 19.49
C GLU A 932 3.72 24.21 20.68
N TYR A 933 2.94 24.08 21.76
CA TYR A 933 3.22 24.65 23.07
C TYR A 933 3.21 23.53 24.11
N SER A 934 4.15 23.53 25.05
CA SER A 934 4.01 22.66 26.22
C SER A 934 2.79 23.08 27.05
N PRO A 935 2.16 22.18 27.83
CA PRO A 935 1.04 22.53 28.70
C PRO A 935 1.37 23.70 29.63
N ASP A 936 2.58 23.73 30.21
CA ASP A 936 2.99 24.81 31.11
C ASP A 936 3.15 26.16 30.36
N GLU A 937 3.71 26.17 29.14
CA GLU A 937 3.79 27.39 28.32
C GLU A 937 2.40 27.91 27.93
N TRP A 938 1.49 27.01 27.55
CA TRP A 938 0.14 27.37 27.13
C TRP A 938 -0.67 28.02 28.25
N PHE A 939 -0.64 27.44 29.44
CA PHE A 939 -1.40 27.93 30.60
C PHE A 939 -0.69 29.07 31.36
N SER A 940 0.59 29.33 31.10
CA SER A 940 1.30 30.49 31.66
C SER A 940 1.13 31.78 30.83
N ASN A 941 0.86 31.64 29.52
CA ASN A 941 0.71 32.77 28.58
C ASN A 941 -0.75 33.26 28.42
N LYS A 942 -1.71 32.64 29.12
CA LYS A 942 -3.11 33.06 29.23
C LYS A 942 -3.40 33.56 30.63
#